data_AF-A0A9E6E334-F1
#
_entry.id   AF-A0A9E6E334-F1
#
_cell.length_a   1.000
_cell.length_b   1.000
_cell.length_c   1.000
_cell.angle_alpha   90.00
_cell.angle_beta   90.00
_cell.angle_gamma   90.00
#
_symmetry.space_group_name_H-M   'P 1'
#
loop_
_entity.id
_entity.type
_entity.pdbx_description
1 polymer ?
#
loop_
_entity_poly.entity_id
_entity_poly.type
_entity_poly.pdbx_seq_one_letter_code
_entity_poly.pdbx_strand_id
1 'polypeptide(L)'
;MKHNQRLFIPQKIASALLLAGLSFNALAAPECEYELLSRSSDWVEQVKVADSSCYSSWFNAPEDAAIGIYSETSIKQVQRVLLDEVTQYDGDEQQAKRIANLSELIKAAYFARYSTQSNYGYYSEQLSRELAQISARFLSSQYAQSTGREQVRAMSAMSIMVDSVKQLPSAMPAMLDLLESFNRQNSQQLQYVDGLNNLFRAMNGHVARDYFYADVAAHQEYLVRLETFVDQNRWALGTDAEFLIYNAVRESGRLLASRDEKLRSQVMAFMKRTLARNAIGTEGERLWIAAAEMILFYAPEEGKKLKLEQSKSKLELSVLPYRYQCQGAAIIRSQNLSEQQSEKACEVLSAVEADFHQVVNSGWAPVNDDHNDNVEVVVWKDNDAYVAYSHFLFGNSTDNGGQYLEGDPSKPENVARFLAYRYDAGDELAILNLEHEYIHYLDGRFNLYGDFSDTLSSGHMVWWLEGFAEYMHYRQDYQAAVDLIEHQPMSLSEVIETTYEDDTNRIYRWGYLGVRFMLEEHPQHMARLLEFARKGDYATWSEQAKRLGVEFNSEFALWLETVSSTDSGSHNGDRESDPSPQDSAKIVSFGANHAQDYSANAYEEHLFYIDIPSEVTEFSVSIEGDGDADLYASYQSVAHYYEYQLSDFQRGSNEAIKIQPQENGYIAPGRYYFSLTARESFESVRVTSKTVTRSPNIEQDDLTPKLMSANEPMQLKVKQTRYVGMYVERPATVRLWITAADEIPSNVDVFVGQHSWATRESFDVSGQQSDSNEFVQFEVEEAGYVHFTLSAEQQGGEVELYATY
;
A
#
# COMPACT_ATOMS: atom_id res chain seq x y z
N MET A 1 -12.46 -3.85 -33.14
CA MET A 1 -11.06 -4.04 -32.69
C MET A 1 -11.12 -4.59 -31.27
N LYS A 2 -10.40 -5.69 -31.01
CA LYS A 2 -10.40 -6.38 -29.71
C LYS A 2 -9.44 -5.64 -28.78
N HIS A 3 -9.96 -4.80 -27.88
CA HIS A 3 -9.17 -4.24 -26.80
C HIS A 3 -9.35 -5.12 -25.55
N ASN A 4 -8.26 -5.79 -25.16
CA ASN A 4 -8.13 -6.46 -23.87
C ASN A 4 -8.01 -5.36 -22.79
N GLN A 5 -9.12 -4.99 -22.16
CA GLN A 5 -9.10 -4.16 -20.96
C GLN A 5 -8.75 -5.05 -19.76
N ARG A 6 -7.55 -4.84 -19.20
CA ARG A 6 -7.06 -5.47 -17.98
C ARG A 6 -7.82 -4.95 -16.76
N LEU A 7 -7.96 -5.84 -15.77
CA LEU A 7 -8.71 -5.69 -14.54
C LEU A 7 -8.14 -4.56 -13.66
N PHE A 8 -9.03 -3.82 -12.99
CA PHE A 8 -8.69 -2.95 -11.87
C PHE A 8 -8.18 -3.80 -10.70
N ILE A 9 -6.89 -3.69 -10.40
CA ILE A 9 -6.28 -4.07 -9.12
C ILE A 9 -6.12 -2.76 -8.35
N PRO A 10 -6.65 -2.61 -7.13
CA PRO A 10 -6.15 -1.56 -6.24
C PRO A 10 -4.81 -2.04 -5.66
N GLN A 11 -3.69 -1.44 -6.05
CA GLN A 11 -2.41 -1.64 -5.36
C GLN A 11 -2.37 -0.87 -4.03
N LYS A 12 -3.10 -1.42 -3.06
CA LYS A 12 -2.60 -1.59 -1.69
C LYS A 12 -2.64 -3.09 -1.42
N ILE A 13 -1.74 -3.82 -2.09
CA ILE A 13 -1.19 -5.17 -1.82
C ILE A 13 -0.47 -5.54 -3.14
N ALA A 14 0.70 -4.95 -3.34
CA ALA A 14 1.74 -5.42 -4.26
C ALA A 14 3.11 -4.86 -3.82
N SER A 15 3.36 -4.89 -2.50
CA SER A 15 4.69 -4.64 -1.92
C SER A 15 4.85 -5.57 -0.73
N ALA A 16 4.96 -6.86 -1.03
CA ALA A 16 5.47 -7.89 -0.13
C ALA A 16 5.90 -9.11 -0.97
N LEU A 17 6.70 -8.88 -2.02
CA LEU A 17 7.39 -9.89 -2.79
C LEU A 17 8.72 -9.29 -3.22
N LEU A 18 9.79 -9.68 -2.51
CA LEU A 18 11.17 -9.87 -2.96
C LEU A 18 12.09 -9.70 -1.75
N LEU A 19 12.35 -10.79 -1.05
CA LEU A 19 13.65 -11.08 -0.42
C LEU A 19 13.64 -12.55 0.02
N ALA A 20 14.13 -13.42 -0.85
CA ALA A 20 14.77 -14.66 -0.43
C ALA A 20 15.76 -15.15 -1.49
N GLY A 21 17.04 -14.85 -1.27
CA GLY A 21 18.10 -15.81 -1.51
C GLY A 21 19.50 -15.19 -1.46
N LEU A 22 20.50 -15.68 -0.72
CA LEU A 22 20.69 -16.78 0.25
C LEU A 22 21.99 -16.41 1.02
N SER A 23 22.14 -16.59 2.33
CA SER A 23 22.65 -17.84 2.91
C SER A 23 22.76 -17.81 4.45
N PHE A 24 22.09 -18.78 5.09
CA PHE A 24 22.37 -19.42 6.39
C PHE A 24 22.61 -18.57 7.66
N ASN A 25 21.51 -18.23 8.32
CA ASN A 25 21.19 -18.87 9.61
C ASN A 25 19.73 -19.34 9.54
N ALA A 26 19.50 -20.65 9.68
CA ALA A 26 18.19 -21.28 9.54
C ALA A 26 17.24 -20.85 10.68
N LEU A 27 16.48 -19.78 10.44
CA LEU A 27 15.15 -19.65 11.01
C LEU A 27 14.23 -20.52 10.14
N ALA A 28 13.54 -21.48 10.74
CA ALA A 28 12.68 -22.40 10.00
C ALA A 28 11.64 -21.61 9.19
N ALA A 29 11.45 -21.98 7.91
CA ALA A 29 10.33 -21.47 7.12
C ALA A 29 9.03 -21.72 7.89
N PRO A 30 8.11 -20.74 7.95
CA PRO A 30 6.87 -20.90 8.71
C PRO A 30 6.13 -22.13 8.19
N GLU A 31 5.68 -23.01 9.10
CA GLU A 31 5.07 -24.32 8.77
C GLU A 31 3.84 -24.25 7.85
N CYS A 32 3.36 -23.03 7.55
CA CYS A 32 2.24 -22.75 6.66
C CYS A 32 2.62 -22.39 5.21
N GLU A 33 3.89 -22.36 4.80
CA GLU A 33 4.23 -22.16 3.38
C GLU A 33 3.73 -23.31 2.50
N TYR A 34 3.40 -23.02 1.23
CA TYR A 34 2.81 -24.00 0.31
C TYR A 34 3.63 -25.30 0.22
N GLU A 35 4.96 -25.19 0.13
CA GLU A 35 5.85 -26.34 0.01
C GLU A 35 5.88 -27.23 1.26
N LEU A 36 5.64 -26.64 2.44
CA LEU A 36 5.55 -27.40 3.69
C LEU A 36 4.16 -28.01 3.86
N LEU A 37 3.11 -27.25 3.51
CA LEU A 37 1.74 -27.76 3.50
C LEU A 37 1.62 -28.97 2.56
N SER A 38 2.21 -28.92 1.36
CA SER A 38 2.12 -29.99 0.34
C SER A 38 2.68 -31.33 0.80
N ARG A 39 3.53 -31.33 1.84
CA ARG A 39 4.19 -32.50 2.43
C ARG A 39 3.54 -32.94 3.75
N SER A 40 2.59 -32.18 4.27
CA SER A 40 1.96 -32.40 5.57
C SER A 40 0.66 -33.21 5.47
N SER A 41 0.46 -34.15 6.40
CA SER A 41 -0.81 -34.88 6.54
C SER A 41 -1.91 -34.04 7.19
N ASP A 42 -1.54 -33.02 7.96
CA ASP A 42 -2.44 -32.16 8.74
C ASP A 42 -2.49 -30.73 8.20
N TRP A 43 -2.26 -30.58 6.89
CA TRP A 43 -2.11 -29.28 6.22
C TRP A 43 -3.33 -28.36 6.40
N VAL A 44 -4.55 -28.90 6.56
CA VAL A 44 -5.75 -28.07 6.80
C VAL A 44 -5.72 -27.43 8.20
N GLU A 45 -5.20 -28.14 9.21
CA GLU A 45 -5.03 -27.57 10.56
C GLU A 45 -3.90 -26.54 10.59
N GLN A 46 -2.82 -26.77 9.83
CA GLN A 46 -1.76 -25.78 9.65
C GLN A 46 -2.26 -24.51 8.94
N VAL A 47 -3.15 -24.65 7.96
CA VAL A 47 -3.83 -23.49 7.33
C VAL A 47 -4.67 -22.73 8.36
N LYS A 48 -5.42 -23.40 9.23
CA LYS A 48 -6.26 -22.74 10.24
C LYS A 48 -5.46 -21.82 11.17
N VAL A 49 -4.26 -22.22 11.57
CA VAL A 49 -3.41 -21.43 12.48
C VAL A 49 -2.38 -20.54 11.77
N ALA A 50 -2.36 -20.55 10.42
CA ALA A 50 -1.40 -19.81 9.62
C ALA A 50 -1.37 -18.30 9.92
N ASP A 51 -0.20 -17.71 9.73
CA ASP A 51 -0.03 -16.26 9.74
C ASP A 51 -0.07 -15.69 8.31
N SER A 52 -0.41 -14.41 8.19
CA SER A 52 -0.58 -13.75 6.88
C SER A 52 0.69 -13.72 6.04
N SER A 53 1.87 -13.90 6.64
CA SER A 53 3.15 -14.02 5.92
C SER A 53 3.16 -15.21 4.94
N CYS A 54 2.40 -16.27 5.21
CA CYS A 54 2.31 -17.45 4.35
C CYS A 54 1.47 -17.23 3.08
N TYR A 55 0.68 -16.15 3.01
CA TYR A 55 -0.24 -15.93 1.90
C TYR A 55 0.48 -15.76 0.57
N SER A 56 1.62 -15.06 0.58
CA SER A 56 2.44 -14.88 -0.63
C SER A 56 2.86 -16.24 -1.21
N SER A 57 3.26 -17.19 -0.37
CA SER A 57 3.59 -18.55 -0.80
C SER A 57 2.40 -19.29 -1.42
N TRP A 58 1.18 -19.06 -0.91
CA TRP A 58 -0.03 -19.68 -1.45
C TRP A 58 -0.38 -19.13 -2.84
N PHE A 59 -0.39 -17.79 -2.99
CA PHE A 59 -0.73 -17.17 -4.28
C PHE A 59 0.34 -17.42 -5.37
N ASN A 60 1.59 -17.71 -4.97
CA ASN A 60 2.70 -18.04 -5.86
C ASN A 60 3.03 -19.55 -5.89
N ALA A 61 2.07 -20.41 -5.57
CA ALA A 61 2.28 -21.85 -5.64
C ALA A 61 2.63 -22.30 -7.08
N PRO A 62 3.52 -23.29 -7.24
CA PRO A 62 3.92 -23.81 -8.56
C PRO A 62 2.74 -24.40 -9.34
N GLU A 63 2.85 -24.52 -10.67
CA GLU A 63 1.76 -25.01 -11.52
C GLU A 63 1.25 -26.42 -11.13
N ASP A 64 2.14 -27.28 -10.62
CA ASP A 64 1.79 -28.62 -10.15
C ASP A 64 0.95 -28.61 -8.87
N ALA A 65 0.79 -27.46 -8.21
CA ALA A 65 -0.19 -27.30 -7.14
C ALA A 65 -1.61 -27.64 -7.58
N ALA A 66 -1.91 -27.46 -8.87
CA ALA A 66 -3.19 -27.79 -9.49
C ALA A 66 -3.61 -29.26 -9.30
N ILE A 67 -2.67 -30.19 -9.10
CA ILE A 67 -2.93 -31.62 -8.85
C ILE A 67 -2.70 -32.04 -7.38
N GLY A 68 -2.25 -31.12 -6.52
CA GLY A 68 -2.01 -31.33 -5.09
C GLY A 68 -3.06 -30.66 -4.20
N ILE A 69 -2.63 -29.74 -3.34
CA ILE A 69 -3.50 -29.01 -2.39
C ILE A 69 -4.54 -28.15 -3.12
N TYR A 70 -4.27 -27.71 -4.35
CA TYR A 70 -5.26 -26.97 -5.16
C TYR A 70 -6.11 -27.86 -6.06
N SER A 71 -6.06 -29.18 -5.90
CA SER A 71 -7.03 -30.04 -6.60
C SER A 71 -8.46 -29.80 -6.09
N GLU A 72 -9.48 -30.04 -6.92
CA GLU A 72 -10.88 -29.89 -6.50
C GLU A 72 -11.22 -30.75 -5.27
N THR A 73 -10.63 -31.93 -5.16
CA THR A 73 -10.81 -32.82 -3.99
C THR A 73 -10.30 -32.18 -2.72
N SER A 74 -9.11 -31.58 -2.76
CA SER A 74 -8.49 -30.88 -1.63
C SER A 74 -9.27 -29.62 -1.25
N ILE A 75 -9.71 -28.82 -2.24
CA ILE A 75 -10.52 -27.62 -1.96
C ILE A 75 -11.90 -27.99 -1.41
N LYS A 76 -12.49 -29.13 -1.81
CA LYS A 76 -13.70 -29.67 -1.17
C LYS A 76 -13.48 -30.07 0.29
N GLN A 77 -12.27 -30.45 0.68
CA GLN A 77 -11.95 -30.70 2.09
C GLN A 77 -11.96 -29.39 2.89
N VAL A 78 -11.28 -28.36 2.38
CA VAL A 78 -11.25 -27.01 2.99
C VAL A 78 -12.65 -26.40 3.05
N GLN A 79 -13.44 -26.57 2.00
CA GLN A 79 -14.82 -26.09 1.93
C GLN A 79 -15.70 -26.66 3.05
N ARG A 80 -15.56 -27.96 3.40
CA ARG A 80 -16.31 -28.56 4.51
C ARG A 80 -15.90 -27.99 5.86
N VAL A 81 -14.60 -27.85 6.09
CA VAL A 81 -14.07 -27.28 7.34
C VAL A 81 -14.50 -25.82 7.49
N LEU A 82 -14.43 -25.04 6.41
CA LEU A 82 -14.89 -23.66 6.39
C LEU A 82 -16.40 -23.56 6.69
N LEU A 83 -17.22 -24.45 6.12
CA LEU A 83 -18.66 -24.50 6.41
C LEU A 83 -18.93 -24.77 7.89
N ASP A 84 -18.17 -25.67 8.52
CA ASP A 84 -18.32 -26.01 9.94
C ASP A 84 -17.95 -24.82 10.84
N GLU A 85 -16.83 -24.15 10.54
CA GLU A 85 -16.41 -22.93 11.26
C GLU A 85 -17.46 -21.81 11.12
N VAL A 86 -17.95 -21.55 9.90
CA VAL A 86 -18.96 -20.52 9.64
C VAL A 86 -20.31 -20.86 10.28
N THR A 87 -20.67 -22.15 10.35
CA THR A 87 -21.94 -22.59 10.96
C THR A 87 -21.98 -22.35 12.47
N GLN A 88 -20.81 -22.44 13.12
CA GLN A 88 -20.66 -22.29 14.57
C GLN A 88 -20.19 -20.89 14.96
N TYR A 89 -19.95 -20.01 13.99
CA TYR A 89 -19.35 -18.70 14.23
C TYR A 89 -20.21 -17.82 15.14
N ASP A 90 -19.63 -17.46 16.28
CA ASP A 90 -20.25 -16.67 17.34
C ASP A 90 -19.57 -15.30 17.59
N GLY A 91 -18.65 -14.91 16.71
CA GLY A 91 -17.87 -13.68 16.83
C GLY A 91 -16.49 -13.86 17.47
N ASP A 92 -16.13 -15.08 17.90
CA ASP A 92 -14.81 -15.39 18.46
C ASP A 92 -13.65 -15.02 17.51
N GLU A 93 -12.61 -14.41 18.06
CA GLU A 93 -11.46 -13.90 17.32
C GLU A 93 -10.63 -15.04 16.70
N GLN A 94 -10.42 -16.13 17.45
CA GLN A 94 -9.65 -17.26 16.95
C GLN A 94 -10.41 -17.96 15.82
N GLN A 95 -11.72 -18.09 15.94
CA GLN A 95 -12.55 -18.62 14.88
C GLN A 95 -12.55 -17.72 13.64
N ALA A 96 -12.60 -16.40 13.82
CA ALA A 96 -12.46 -15.46 12.72
C ALA A 96 -11.11 -15.60 11.98
N LYS A 97 -9.99 -15.76 12.71
CA LYS A 97 -8.67 -16.04 12.10
C LYS A 97 -8.70 -17.31 11.26
N ARG A 98 -9.32 -18.39 11.76
CA ARG A 98 -9.47 -19.66 11.01
C ARG A 98 -10.31 -19.49 9.74
N ILE A 99 -11.44 -18.80 9.84
CA ILE A 99 -12.31 -18.49 8.68
C ILE A 99 -11.54 -17.69 7.64
N ALA A 100 -10.80 -16.66 8.06
CA ALA A 100 -9.99 -15.84 7.17
C ALA A 100 -8.93 -16.67 6.45
N ASN A 101 -8.15 -17.47 7.18
CA ASN A 101 -7.07 -18.27 6.59
C ASN A 101 -7.58 -19.32 5.59
N LEU A 102 -8.67 -20.04 5.93
CA LEU A 102 -9.27 -21.03 5.02
C LEU A 102 -9.79 -20.36 3.74
N SER A 103 -10.40 -19.19 3.87
CA SER A 103 -10.91 -18.41 2.73
C SER A 103 -9.76 -17.91 1.84
N GLU A 104 -8.66 -17.45 2.43
CA GLU A 104 -7.48 -17.00 1.68
C GLU A 104 -6.81 -18.14 0.91
N LEU A 105 -6.71 -19.34 1.48
CA LEU A 105 -6.22 -20.49 0.74
C LEU A 105 -7.13 -20.84 -0.46
N ILE A 106 -8.45 -20.77 -0.29
CA ILE A 106 -9.40 -20.98 -1.40
C ILE A 106 -9.22 -19.91 -2.48
N LYS A 107 -9.07 -18.63 -2.10
CA LYS A 107 -8.78 -17.54 -3.05
C LYS A 107 -7.50 -17.80 -3.82
N ALA A 108 -6.42 -18.18 -3.14
CA ALA A 108 -5.14 -18.53 -3.77
C ALA A 108 -5.30 -19.70 -4.76
N ALA A 109 -6.07 -20.73 -4.38
CA ALA A 109 -6.33 -21.88 -5.24
C ALA A 109 -7.13 -21.51 -6.51
N TYR A 110 -8.08 -20.58 -6.42
CA TYR A 110 -8.82 -20.05 -7.59
C TYR A 110 -7.95 -19.12 -8.45
N PHE A 111 -7.10 -18.31 -7.82
CA PHE A 111 -6.13 -17.46 -8.52
C PHE A 111 -5.13 -18.30 -9.33
N ALA A 112 -4.45 -19.26 -8.71
CA ALA A 112 -3.48 -20.14 -9.37
C ALA A 112 -4.14 -21.01 -10.47
N ARG A 113 -5.44 -21.29 -10.35
CA ARG A 113 -6.18 -22.02 -11.39
C ARG A 113 -6.32 -21.21 -12.67
N TYR A 114 -6.34 -19.88 -12.61
CA TYR A 114 -6.56 -19.03 -13.78
C TYR A 114 -5.47 -19.20 -14.85
N SER A 115 -4.20 -19.26 -14.45
CA SER A 115 -3.06 -19.49 -15.36
C SER A 115 -2.96 -20.93 -15.84
N THR A 116 -3.48 -21.89 -15.07
CA THR A 116 -3.29 -23.33 -15.31
C THR A 116 -4.53 -24.06 -15.86
N GLN A 117 -5.67 -23.35 -16.02
CA GLN A 117 -6.97 -23.91 -16.43
C GLN A 117 -6.95 -24.62 -17.79
N SER A 118 -6.05 -24.26 -18.71
CA SER A 118 -5.90 -24.92 -20.01
C SER A 118 -5.43 -26.38 -19.86
N ASN A 119 -4.60 -26.65 -18.85
CA ASN A 119 -4.00 -27.95 -18.60
C ASN A 119 -4.85 -28.80 -17.65
N TYR A 120 -5.53 -28.17 -16.69
CA TYR A 120 -6.19 -28.89 -15.60
C TYR A 120 -7.70 -28.64 -15.47
N GLY A 121 -8.29 -27.84 -16.36
CA GLY A 121 -9.70 -27.47 -16.33
C GLY A 121 -10.04 -26.44 -15.24
N TYR A 122 -11.32 -26.08 -15.16
CA TYR A 122 -11.86 -25.20 -14.12
C TYR A 122 -12.33 -26.01 -12.91
N TYR A 123 -12.40 -25.38 -11.73
CA TYR A 123 -13.19 -25.95 -10.63
C TYR A 123 -14.65 -26.09 -11.04
N SER A 124 -15.32 -27.11 -10.50
CA SER A 124 -16.74 -27.32 -10.80
C SER A 124 -17.60 -26.15 -10.32
N GLU A 125 -18.59 -25.80 -11.14
CA GLU A 125 -19.57 -24.77 -10.82
C GLU A 125 -20.33 -25.07 -9.51
N GLN A 126 -20.52 -26.35 -9.18
CA GLN A 126 -21.09 -26.76 -7.90
C GLN A 126 -20.24 -26.31 -6.72
N LEU A 127 -18.92 -26.58 -6.74
CA LEU A 127 -18.02 -26.16 -5.67
C LEU A 127 -18.02 -24.62 -5.52
N SER A 128 -17.95 -23.90 -6.64
CA SER A 128 -17.97 -22.44 -6.63
C SER A 128 -19.26 -21.89 -6.00
N ARG A 129 -20.42 -22.47 -6.34
CA ARG A 129 -21.71 -22.08 -5.72
C ARG A 129 -21.74 -22.39 -4.22
N GLU A 130 -21.28 -23.56 -3.80
CA GLU A 130 -21.24 -23.95 -2.38
C GLU A 130 -20.34 -23.00 -1.56
N LEU A 131 -19.19 -22.59 -2.09
CA LEU A 131 -18.30 -21.62 -1.45
C LEU A 131 -18.94 -20.23 -1.32
N ALA A 132 -19.64 -19.77 -2.36
CA ALA A 132 -20.37 -18.50 -2.29
C ALA A 132 -21.57 -18.56 -1.34
N GLN A 133 -22.24 -19.71 -1.19
CA GLN A 133 -23.29 -19.92 -0.19
C GLN A 133 -22.73 -19.88 1.24
N ILE A 134 -21.53 -20.43 1.48
CA ILE A 134 -20.85 -20.29 2.77
C ILE A 134 -20.53 -18.81 3.05
N SER A 135 -20.09 -18.08 2.02
CA SER A 135 -19.87 -16.63 2.10
C SER A 135 -21.15 -15.87 2.47
N ALA A 136 -22.24 -16.14 1.74
CA ALA A 136 -23.54 -15.55 2.03
C ALA A 136 -23.98 -15.82 3.48
N ARG A 137 -23.83 -17.07 3.96
CA ARG A 137 -24.16 -17.45 5.34
C ARG A 137 -23.37 -16.67 6.37
N PHE A 138 -22.05 -16.53 6.18
CA PHE A 138 -21.21 -15.74 7.07
C PHE A 138 -21.64 -14.27 7.07
N LEU A 139 -21.78 -13.67 5.89
CA LEU A 139 -22.05 -12.23 5.72
C LEU A 139 -23.45 -11.82 6.24
N SER A 140 -24.40 -12.75 6.24
CA SER A 140 -25.73 -12.57 6.85
C SER A 140 -25.75 -12.75 8.38
N SER A 141 -24.64 -13.15 9.01
CA SER A 141 -24.53 -13.23 10.46
C SER A 141 -24.37 -11.85 11.09
N GLN A 142 -24.92 -11.63 12.29
CA GLN A 142 -24.68 -10.40 13.06
C GLN A 142 -23.19 -10.14 13.33
N TYR A 143 -22.39 -11.21 13.39
CA TYR A 143 -20.94 -11.14 13.64
C TYR A 143 -20.13 -10.72 12.42
N ALA A 144 -20.73 -10.65 11.22
CA ALA A 144 -20.06 -10.07 10.06
C ALA A 144 -19.86 -8.55 10.19
N GLN A 145 -20.60 -7.90 11.10
CA GLN A 145 -20.49 -6.47 11.40
C GLN A 145 -19.53 -6.19 12.57
N SER A 146 -18.92 -7.23 13.15
CA SER A 146 -17.91 -7.08 14.19
C SER A 146 -16.67 -6.36 13.65
N THR A 147 -16.15 -5.44 14.45
CA THR A 147 -15.09 -4.49 14.07
C THR A 147 -13.70 -4.86 14.62
N GLY A 148 -13.57 -6.02 15.29
CA GLY A 148 -12.27 -6.53 15.71
C GLY A 148 -11.42 -6.96 14.50
N ARG A 149 -10.09 -6.90 14.65
CA ARG A 149 -9.13 -7.09 13.55
C ARG A 149 -9.36 -8.40 12.78
N GLU A 150 -9.42 -9.53 13.47
CA GLU A 150 -9.59 -10.83 12.81
C GLU A 150 -11.01 -11.00 12.27
N GLN A 151 -12.03 -10.41 12.91
CA GLN A 151 -13.41 -10.42 12.40
C GLN A 151 -13.53 -9.63 11.09
N VAL A 152 -12.91 -8.46 11.00
CA VAL A 152 -12.83 -7.66 9.77
C VAL A 152 -12.07 -8.41 8.69
N ARG A 153 -10.95 -9.06 9.04
CA ARG A 153 -10.18 -9.90 8.12
C ARG A 153 -11.01 -11.07 7.58
N ALA A 154 -11.77 -11.75 8.44
CA ALA A 154 -12.67 -12.83 8.04
C ALA A 154 -13.79 -12.32 7.11
N MET A 155 -14.43 -11.21 7.46
CA MET A 155 -15.44 -10.56 6.62
C MET A 155 -14.89 -10.15 5.25
N SER A 156 -13.70 -9.56 5.20
CA SER A 156 -13.06 -9.18 3.95
C SER A 156 -12.68 -10.40 3.11
N ALA A 157 -12.07 -11.43 3.70
CA ALA A 157 -11.70 -12.65 2.99
C ALA A 157 -12.93 -13.38 2.40
N MET A 158 -14.00 -13.51 3.20
CA MET A 158 -15.26 -14.14 2.78
C MET A 158 -15.97 -13.36 1.68
N SER A 159 -15.99 -12.02 1.77
CA SER A 159 -16.59 -11.18 0.73
C SER A 159 -15.78 -11.16 -0.57
N ILE A 160 -14.44 -11.14 -0.52
CA ILE A 160 -13.60 -11.25 -1.73
C ILE A 160 -13.73 -12.64 -2.37
N MET A 161 -13.86 -13.70 -1.56
CA MET A 161 -14.00 -15.07 -2.09
C MET A 161 -15.17 -15.20 -3.05
N VAL A 162 -16.27 -14.45 -2.84
CA VAL A 162 -17.42 -14.38 -3.76
C VAL A 162 -16.99 -13.96 -5.17
N ASP A 163 -16.08 -12.98 -5.29
CA ASP A 163 -15.50 -12.60 -6.56
C ASP A 163 -14.54 -13.65 -7.09
N SER A 164 -13.66 -14.20 -6.26
CA SER A 164 -12.67 -15.20 -6.67
C SER A 164 -13.32 -16.45 -7.28
N VAL A 165 -14.44 -16.91 -6.71
CA VAL A 165 -15.20 -18.06 -7.23
C VAL A 165 -16.20 -17.67 -8.34
N LYS A 166 -16.32 -16.38 -8.65
CA LYS A 166 -17.22 -15.80 -9.67
C LYS A 166 -18.70 -16.17 -9.48
N GLN A 167 -19.22 -16.07 -8.26
CA GLN A 167 -20.62 -16.42 -7.93
C GLN A 167 -21.36 -15.33 -7.14
N LEU A 168 -21.19 -14.05 -7.50
CA LEU A 168 -21.89 -12.93 -6.86
C LEU A 168 -23.41 -13.12 -6.70
N PRO A 169 -24.18 -13.63 -7.68
CA PRO A 169 -25.62 -13.86 -7.50
C PRO A 169 -25.98 -14.71 -6.27
N SER A 170 -25.10 -15.63 -5.85
CA SER A 170 -25.35 -16.49 -4.68
C SER A 170 -25.20 -15.76 -3.35
N ALA A 171 -24.53 -14.60 -3.32
CA ALA A 171 -24.22 -13.83 -2.12
C ALA A 171 -24.67 -12.36 -2.20
N MET A 172 -25.25 -11.92 -3.32
CA MET A 172 -25.65 -10.53 -3.56
C MET A 172 -26.54 -9.95 -2.45
N PRO A 173 -27.61 -10.64 -1.96
CA PRO A 173 -28.40 -10.11 -0.86
C PRO A 173 -27.58 -9.86 0.42
N ALA A 174 -26.73 -10.81 0.80
CA ALA A 174 -25.92 -10.71 2.01
C ALA A 174 -24.85 -9.62 1.92
N MET A 175 -24.25 -9.42 0.73
CA MET A 175 -23.32 -8.32 0.50
C MET A 175 -24.02 -6.95 0.55
N LEU A 176 -25.25 -6.85 0.06
CA LEU A 176 -26.06 -5.63 0.18
C LEU A 176 -26.47 -5.37 1.64
N ASP A 177 -26.85 -6.40 2.40
CA ASP A 177 -27.16 -6.29 3.84
C ASP A 177 -25.93 -5.77 4.61
N LEU A 178 -24.74 -6.29 4.28
CA LEU A 178 -23.49 -5.84 4.87
C LEU A 178 -23.16 -4.40 4.47
N LEU A 179 -23.32 -4.01 3.19
CA LEU A 179 -23.14 -2.64 2.74
C LEU A 179 -24.03 -1.66 3.52
N GLU A 180 -25.28 -2.04 3.78
CA GLU A 180 -26.26 -1.22 4.50
C GLU A 180 -25.96 -1.06 6.00
N SER A 181 -24.99 -1.81 6.55
CA SER A 181 -24.50 -1.57 7.91
C SER A 181 -23.64 -0.31 8.02
N PHE A 182 -23.16 0.25 6.91
CA PHE A 182 -22.32 1.45 6.89
C PHE A 182 -22.98 2.63 7.61
N ASN A 183 -22.22 3.25 8.50
CA ASN A 183 -22.66 4.39 9.31
C ASN A 183 -21.45 5.21 9.78
N ARG A 184 -21.71 6.33 10.46
CA ARG A 184 -20.66 7.26 10.91
C ARG A 184 -19.65 6.65 11.90
N GLN A 185 -20.04 5.61 12.63
CA GLN A 185 -19.18 4.95 13.61
C GLN A 185 -18.23 3.97 12.92
N ASN A 186 -18.75 3.08 12.07
CA ASN A 186 -17.90 2.10 11.38
C ASN A 186 -17.10 2.71 10.20
N SER A 187 -17.46 3.91 9.72
CA SER A 187 -16.67 4.63 8.73
C SER A 187 -15.29 5.07 9.21
N GLN A 188 -15.08 5.14 10.53
CA GLN A 188 -13.77 5.46 11.12
C GLN A 188 -12.79 4.29 11.00
N GLN A 189 -13.25 3.11 10.61
CA GLN A 189 -12.43 1.91 10.44
C GLN A 189 -12.25 1.58 8.96
N LEU A 190 -11.22 2.14 8.34
CA LEU A 190 -11.04 2.03 6.88
C LEU A 190 -10.93 0.59 6.38
N GLN A 191 -10.40 -0.35 7.16
CA GLN A 191 -10.36 -1.76 6.80
C GLN A 191 -11.76 -2.39 6.71
N TYR A 192 -12.68 -1.97 7.60
CA TYR A 192 -14.07 -2.39 7.54
C TYR A 192 -14.75 -1.80 6.31
N VAL A 193 -14.57 -0.51 6.05
CA VAL A 193 -15.10 0.19 4.87
C VAL A 193 -14.58 -0.44 3.57
N ASP A 194 -13.30 -0.82 3.51
CA ASP A 194 -12.73 -1.55 2.37
C ASP A 194 -13.38 -2.95 2.20
N GLY A 195 -13.67 -3.62 3.32
CA GLY A 195 -14.46 -4.86 3.31
C GLY A 195 -15.85 -4.68 2.70
N LEU A 196 -16.56 -3.59 3.01
CA LEU A 196 -17.85 -3.25 2.38
C LEU A 196 -17.71 -3.03 0.87
N ASN A 197 -16.61 -2.40 0.46
CA ASN A 197 -16.30 -2.13 -0.94
C ASN A 197 -16.10 -3.41 -1.78
N ASN A 198 -15.92 -4.58 -1.16
CA ASN A 198 -15.81 -5.86 -1.87
C ASN A 198 -17.07 -6.21 -2.69
N LEU A 199 -18.25 -5.69 -2.34
CA LEU A 199 -19.43 -5.80 -3.20
C LEU A 199 -19.17 -5.17 -4.58
N PHE A 200 -18.59 -3.97 -4.61
CA PHE A 200 -18.31 -3.25 -5.85
C PHE A 200 -17.18 -3.91 -6.65
N ARG A 201 -16.15 -4.45 -5.97
CA ARG A 201 -15.14 -5.31 -6.59
C ARG A 201 -15.78 -6.53 -7.25
N ALA A 202 -16.70 -7.21 -6.56
CA ALA A 202 -17.42 -8.35 -7.11
C ALA A 202 -18.32 -7.96 -8.28
N MET A 203 -19.06 -6.84 -8.21
CA MET A 203 -19.88 -6.35 -9.32
C MET A 203 -19.03 -6.12 -10.58
N ASN A 204 -17.88 -5.46 -10.43
CA ASN A 204 -16.93 -5.25 -11.52
C ASN A 204 -16.41 -6.58 -12.08
N GLY A 205 -15.97 -7.49 -11.20
CA GLY A 205 -15.45 -8.81 -11.58
C GLY A 205 -16.46 -9.72 -12.29
N HIS A 206 -17.75 -9.35 -12.29
CA HIS A 206 -18.84 -10.04 -12.98
C HIS A 206 -19.39 -9.28 -14.20
N VAL A 207 -18.87 -8.10 -14.54
CA VAL A 207 -19.39 -7.25 -15.63
C VAL A 207 -19.36 -7.93 -17.02
N ALA A 208 -18.49 -8.92 -17.22
CA ALA A 208 -18.40 -9.68 -18.47
C ALA A 208 -19.25 -10.97 -18.46
N ARG A 209 -20.08 -11.20 -17.44
CA ARG A 209 -20.83 -12.44 -17.22
C ARG A 209 -22.33 -12.24 -17.45
N ASP A 210 -22.89 -12.93 -18.45
CA ASP A 210 -24.32 -12.81 -18.78
C ASP A 210 -25.25 -13.20 -17.61
N TYR A 211 -24.87 -14.21 -16.80
CA TYR A 211 -25.68 -14.65 -15.66
C TYR A 211 -25.80 -13.59 -14.55
N PHE A 212 -24.82 -12.70 -14.41
CA PHE A 212 -24.88 -11.61 -13.44
C PHE A 212 -25.95 -10.59 -13.85
N TYR A 213 -25.98 -10.19 -15.13
CA TYR A 213 -27.04 -9.31 -15.63
C TYR A 213 -28.43 -9.97 -15.56
N ALA A 214 -28.52 -11.27 -15.81
CA ALA A 214 -29.78 -12.01 -15.68
C ALA A 214 -30.31 -11.97 -14.23
N ASP A 215 -29.42 -12.14 -13.24
CA ASP A 215 -29.77 -12.06 -11.82
C ASP A 215 -30.22 -10.65 -11.41
N VAL A 216 -29.46 -9.61 -11.77
CA VAL A 216 -29.81 -8.22 -11.43
C VAL A 216 -31.11 -7.78 -12.14
N ALA A 217 -31.36 -8.25 -13.36
CA ALA A 217 -32.62 -7.97 -14.06
C ALA A 217 -33.84 -8.64 -13.39
N ALA A 218 -33.64 -9.82 -12.78
CA ALA A 218 -34.66 -10.54 -12.03
C ALA A 218 -34.93 -9.89 -10.66
N HIS A 219 -33.92 -9.28 -10.02
CA HIS A 219 -33.97 -8.70 -8.68
C HIS A 219 -33.79 -7.17 -8.72
N GLN A 220 -34.83 -6.46 -9.17
CA GLN A 220 -34.78 -5.00 -9.38
C GLN A 220 -34.62 -4.20 -8.08
N GLU A 221 -34.96 -4.81 -6.95
CA GLU A 221 -34.73 -4.27 -5.62
C GLU A 221 -33.24 -4.03 -5.33
N TYR A 222 -32.31 -4.75 -5.95
CA TYR A 222 -30.87 -4.54 -5.73
C TYR A 222 -30.45 -3.13 -6.13
N LEU A 223 -30.92 -2.65 -7.28
CA LEU A 223 -30.62 -1.29 -7.73
C LEU A 223 -31.26 -0.23 -6.83
N VAL A 224 -32.47 -0.49 -6.31
CA VAL A 224 -33.15 0.41 -5.38
C VAL A 224 -32.38 0.51 -4.06
N ARG A 225 -31.83 -0.60 -3.56
CA ARG A 225 -30.99 -0.65 -2.35
C ARG A 225 -29.70 0.15 -2.55
N LEU A 226 -29.01 -0.03 -3.68
CA LEU A 226 -27.80 0.74 -4.02
C LEU A 226 -28.07 2.25 -4.13
N GLU A 227 -29.17 2.64 -4.77
CA GLU A 227 -29.56 4.06 -4.84
C GLU A 227 -29.90 4.62 -3.45
N THR A 228 -30.64 3.86 -2.64
CA THR A 228 -30.98 4.25 -1.27
C THR A 228 -29.73 4.41 -0.39
N PHE A 229 -28.76 3.50 -0.54
CA PHE A 229 -27.47 3.57 0.14
C PHE A 229 -26.74 4.87 -0.18
N VAL A 230 -26.65 5.26 -1.46
CA VAL A 230 -26.02 6.53 -1.87
C VAL A 230 -26.75 7.72 -1.27
N ASP A 231 -28.09 7.71 -1.27
CA ASP A 231 -28.90 8.82 -0.76
C ASP A 231 -28.79 9.00 0.76
N GLN A 232 -28.74 7.89 1.51
CA GLN A 232 -28.67 7.92 2.98
C GLN A 232 -27.27 8.23 3.50
N ASN A 233 -26.22 7.94 2.71
CA ASN A 233 -24.83 8.03 3.13
C ASN A 233 -24.06 9.20 2.52
N ARG A 234 -24.76 10.21 2.00
CA ARG A 234 -24.14 11.46 1.48
C ARG A 234 -23.27 12.20 2.50
N TRP A 235 -23.46 11.93 3.79
CA TRP A 235 -22.63 12.49 4.84
C TRP A 235 -21.16 12.04 4.79
N ALA A 236 -20.84 10.99 4.04
CA ALA A 236 -19.48 10.48 3.86
C ALA A 236 -18.70 11.24 2.77
N LEU A 237 -19.35 12.12 1.99
CA LEU A 237 -18.66 12.99 1.05
C LEU A 237 -17.63 13.86 1.79
N GLY A 238 -16.45 14.05 1.20
CA GLY A 238 -15.36 14.78 1.84
C GLY A 238 -14.68 14.06 3.01
N THR A 239 -15.01 12.79 3.28
CA THR A 239 -14.32 11.94 4.27
C THR A 239 -13.53 10.85 3.58
N ASP A 240 -12.62 10.19 4.30
CA ASP A 240 -11.86 9.04 3.79
C ASP A 240 -12.73 7.86 3.33
N ALA A 241 -14.00 7.80 3.74
CA ALA A 241 -14.96 6.77 3.32
C ALA A 241 -15.78 7.14 2.07
N GLU A 242 -15.54 8.32 1.47
CA GLU A 242 -16.28 8.79 0.27
C GLU A 242 -16.20 7.79 -0.89
N PHE A 243 -15.07 7.08 -1.05
CA PHE A 243 -14.89 6.14 -2.14
C PHE A 243 -15.98 5.05 -2.20
N LEU A 244 -16.58 4.69 -1.05
CA LEU A 244 -17.62 3.67 -0.99
C LEU A 244 -18.91 4.14 -1.69
N ILE A 245 -19.34 5.39 -1.47
CA ILE A 245 -20.51 5.96 -2.14
C ILE A 245 -20.21 6.30 -3.61
N TYR A 246 -18.97 6.68 -3.93
CA TYR A 246 -18.51 6.86 -5.31
C TYR A 246 -18.61 5.54 -6.10
N ASN A 247 -18.08 4.44 -5.55
CA ASN A 247 -18.12 3.12 -6.17
C ASN A 247 -19.55 2.58 -6.29
N ALA A 248 -20.43 2.88 -5.33
CA ALA A 248 -21.86 2.55 -5.44
C ALA A 248 -22.51 3.17 -6.68
N VAL A 249 -22.25 4.46 -6.96
CA VAL A 249 -22.73 5.12 -8.18
C VAL A 249 -22.09 4.51 -9.41
N ARG A 250 -20.76 4.37 -9.42
CA ARG A 250 -19.99 3.93 -10.58
C ARG A 250 -20.34 2.50 -11.00
N GLU A 251 -20.31 1.54 -10.08
CA GLU A 251 -20.60 0.15 -10.39
C GLU A 251 -22.09 -0.09 -10.68
N SER A 252 -23.00 0.70 -10.09
CA SER A 252 -24.39 0.72 -10.52
C SER A 252 -24.54 1.24 -11.95
N GLY A 253 -23.83 2.32 -12.31
CA GLY A 253 -23.83 2.89 -13.65
C GLY A 253 -23.28 1.92 -14.70
N ARG A 254 -22.33 1.06 -14.34
CA ARG A 254 -21.77 0.00 -15.19
C ARG A 254 -22.84 -0.99 -15.70
N LEU A 255 -23.94 -1.15 -14.96
CA LEU A 255 -25.11 -1.96 -15.37
C LEU A 255 -25.84 -1.41 -16.61
N LEU A 256 -25.52 -0.20 -17.08
CA LEU A 256 -25.97 0.30 -18.40
C LEU A 256 -25.52 -0.61 -19.56
N ALA A 257 -24.48 -1.42 -19.37
CA ALA A 257 -24.05 -2.46 -20.30
C ALA A 257 -25.07 -3.59 -20.51
N SER A 258 -26.09 -3.70 -19.64
CA SER A 258 -27.10 -4.75 -19.71
C SER A 258 -27.88 -4.73 -21.02
N ARG A 259 -28.20 -5.92 -21.53
CA ARG A 259 -29.12 -6.12 -22.66
C ARG A 259 -30.60 -6.02 -22.25
N ASP A 260 -30.90 -6.05 -20.95
CA ASP A 260 -32.26 -5.90 -20.45
C ASP A 260 -32.68 -4.42 -20.47
N GLU A 261 -33.70 -4.10 -21.26
CA GLU A 261 -34.14 -2.72 -21.48
C GLU A 261 -34.73 -2.08 -20.21
N LYS A 262 -35.38 -2.87 -19.35
CA LYS A 262 -36.00 -2.37 -18.13
C LYS A 262 -34.92 -2.01 -17.10
N LEU A 263 -33.94 -2.88 -16.90
CA LEU A 263 -32.78 -2.63 -16.04
C LEU A 263 -32.01 -1.40 -16.53
N ARG A 264 -31.66 -1.35 -17.83
CA ARG A 264 -30.94 -0.21 -18.42
C ARG A 264 -31.70 1.11 -18.23
N SER A 265 -33.03 1.09 -18.34
CA SER A 265 -33.87 2.27 -18.11
C SER A 265 -33.88 2.72 -16.65
N GLN A 266 -33.89 1.78 -15.71
CA GLN A 266 -33.82 2.07 -14.27
C GLN A 266 -32.45 2.64 -13.89
N VAL A 267 -31.36 2.03 -14.38
CA VAL A 267 -29.99 2.51 -14.15
C VAL A 267 -29.80 3.91 -14.73
N MET A 268 -30.26 4.16 -15.96
CA MET A 268 -30.20 5.49 -16.58
C MET A 268 -31.01 6.52 -15.77
N ALA A 269 -32.15 6.14 -15.20
CA ALA A 269 -32.93 7.02 -14.34
C ALA A 269 -32.20 7.36 -13.02
N PHE A 270 -31.52 6.38 -12.42
CA PHE A 270 -30.66 6.60 -11.26
C PHE A 270 -29.51 7.55 -11.62
N MET A 271 -28.75 7.28 -12.68
CA MET A 271 -27.64 8.15 -13.11
C MET A 271 -28.10 9.59 -13.39
N LYS A 272 -29.25 9.77 -14.06
CA LYS A 272 -29.82 11.12 -14.29
C LYS A 272 -30.20 11.83 -12.98
N ARG A 273 -30.71 11.12 -11.97
CA ARG A 273 -30.96 11.69 -10.64
C ARG A 273 -29.66 12.07 -9.93
N THR A 274 -28.63 11.22 -10.02
CA THR A 274 -27.29 11.53 -9.50
C THR A 274 -26.72 12.79 -10.14
N LEU A 275 -26.79 12.92 -11.47
CA LEU A 275 -26.36 14.14 -12.18
C LEU A 275 -27.18 15.38 -11.80
N ALA A 276 -28.48 15.24 -11.49
CA ALA A 276 -29.34 16.37 -11.15
C ALA A 276 -29.16 16.85 -9.71
N ARG A 277 -28.75 15.96 -8.79
CA ARG A 277 -28.54 16.26 -7.37
C ARG A 277 -27.14 16.73 -7.04
N ASN A 278 -26.17 16.50 -7.93
CA ASN A 278 -24.79 16.86 -7.74
C ASN A 278 -24.35 17.80 -8.88
N ALA A 279 -23.43 18.72 -8.60
CA ALA A 279 -22.92 19.64 -9.61
C ALA A 279 -21.39 19.75 -9.54
N ILE A 280 -20.78 20.07 -10.67
CA ILE A 280 -19.37 20.47 -10.75
C ILE A 280 -19.13 21.67 -9.80
N GLY A 281 -18.05 21.63 -9.04
CA GLY A 281 -17.67 22.60 -8.02
C GLY A 281 -18.41 22.47 -6.69
N THR A 282 -19.14 21.39 -6.46
CA THR A 282 -19.80 21.11 -5.17
C THR A 282 -19.20 19.88 -4.49
N GLU A 283 -19.50 19.68 -3.21
CA GLU A 283 -19.11 18.47 -2.45
C GLU A 283 -19.55 17.16 -3.13
N GLY A 284 -20.61 17.19 -3.96
CA GLY A 284 -21.08 16.03 -4.72
C GLY A 284 -20.38 15.80 -6.07
N GLU A 285 -19.35 16.56 -6.42
CA GLU A 285 -18.71 16.53 -7.75
C GLU A 285 -18.19 15.13 -8.12
N ARG A 286 -17.58 14.38 -7.20
CA ARG A 286 -17.12 13.01 -7.45
C ARG A 286 -18.27 12.07 -7.83
N LEU A 287 -19.45 12.22 -7.22
CA LEU A 287 -20.64 11.45 -7.62
C LEU A 287 -21.17 11.87 -9.00
N TRP A 288 -21.04 13.16 -9.35
CA TRP A 288 -21.36 13.63 -10.69
C TRP A 288 -20.41 13.01 -11.73
N ILE A 289 -19.12 12.98 -11.44
CA ILE A 289 -18.08 12.36 -12.28
C ILE A 289 -18.38 10.87 -12.49
N ALA A 290 -18.63 10.11 -11.42
CA ALA A 290 -18.97 8.69 -11.50
C ALA A 290 -20.15 8.41 -12.43
N ALA A 291 -21.24 9.20 -12.30
CA ALA A 291 -22.41 9.04 -13.15
C ALA A 291 -22.14 9.46 -14.60
N ALA A 292 -21.42 10.56 -14.80
CA ALA A 292 -21.09 11.07 -16.12
C ALA A 292 -20.18 10.10 -16.90
N GLU A 293 -19.15 9.56 -16.25
CA GLU A 293 -18.23 8.56 -16.79
C GLU A 293 -18.99 7.35 -17.33
N MET A 294 -19.86 6.77 -16.50
CA MET A 294 -20.63 5.57 -16.87
C MET A 294 -21.63 5.85 -18.01
N ILE A 295 -22.27 7.03 -18.02
CA ILE A 295 -23.16 7.40 -19.13
C ILE A 295 -22.36 7.60 -20.42
N LEU A 296 -21.25 8.34 -20.39
CA LEU A 296 -20.43 8.60 -21.58
C LEU A 296 -19.91 7.29 -22.18
N PHE A 297 -19.51 6.35 -21.34
CA PHE A 297 -18.98 5.06 -21.80
C PHE A 297 -20.08 4.10 -22.30
N TYR A 298 -21.12 3.85 -21.51
CA TYR A 298 -22.12 2.81 -21.83
C TYR A 298 -23.35 3.32 -22.58
N ALA A 299 -23.62 4.63 -22.57
CA ALA A 299 -24.78 5.24 -23.19
C ALA A 299 -24.43 6.59 -23.86
N PRO A 300 -23.46 6.63 -24.79
CA PRO A 300 -22.94 7.89 -25.36
C PRO A 300 -24.01 8.76 -26.01
N GLU A 301 -25.05 8.16 -26.62
CA GLU A 301 -26.19 8.89 -27.18
C GLU A 301 -26.99 9.66 -26.12
N GLU A 302 -27.15 9.09 -24.92
CA GLU A 302 -27.75 9.80 -23.79
C GLU A 302 -26.80 10.86 -23.23
N GLY A 303 -25.50 10.57 -23.16
CA GLY A 303 -24.48 11.54 -22.79
C GLY A 303 -24.50 12.78 -23.69
N LYS A 304 -24.68 12.61 -25.00
CA LYS A 304 -24.85 13.69 -25.97
C LYS A 304 -26.11 14.52 -25.72
N LYS A 305 -27.25 13.89 -25.43
CA LYS A 305 -28.51 14.59 -25.08
C LYS A 305 -28.36 15.41 -23.79
N LEU A 306 -27.62 14.87 -22.82
CA LEU A 306 -27.30 15.51 -21.54
C LEU A 306 -26.15 16.52 -21.63
N LYS A 307 -25.52 16.66 -22.79
CA LYS A 307 -24.37 17.55 -23.04
C LYS A 307 -23.18 17.27 -22.10
N LEU A 308 -22.96 16.00 -21.74
CA LEU A 308 -21.92 15.64 -20.77
C LEU A 308 -20.51 15.95 -21.25
N GLU A 309 -20.22 15.86 -22.56
CA GLU A 309 -18.93 16.30 -23.12
C GLU A 309 -18.67 17.79 -22.87
N GLN A 310 -19.70 18.63 -23.00
CA GLN A 310 -19.56 20.07 -22.72
C GLN A 310 -19.34 20.33 -21.23
N SER A 311 -19.99 19.53 -20.37
CA SER A 311 -19.76 19.60 -18.92
C SER A 311 -18.37 19.09 -18.54
N LYS A 312 -17.88 18.04 -19.21
CA LYS A 312 -16.50 17.51 -19.05
C LYS A 312 -15.47 18.58 -19.42
N SER A 313 -15.62 19.28 -20.54
CA SER A 313 -14.72 20.40 -20.89
C SER A 313 -14.80 21.56 -19.90
N LYS A 314 -15.99 21.85 -19.33
CA LYS A 314 -16.14 22.86 -18.27
C LYS A 314 -15.42 22.45 -16.98
N LEU A 315 -15.54 21.18 -16.59
CA LEU A 315 -14.83 20.62 -15.45
C LEU A 315 -13.32 20.79 -15.67
N GLU A 316 -12.80 20.33 -16.81
CA GLU A 316 -11.38 20.44 -17.17
C GLU A 316 -10.86 21.87 -17.03
N LEU A 317 -11.56 22.85 -17.60
CA LEU A 317 -11.19 24.27 -17.49
C LEU A 317 -11.27 24.81 -16.06
N SER A 318 -12.19 24.29 -15.24
CA SER A 318 -12.34 24.72 -13.84
C SER A 318 -11.27 24.14 -12.94
N VAL A 319 -10.84 22.90 -13.19
CA VAL A 319 -9.84 22.22 -12.36
C VAL A 319 -8.42 22.49 -12.83
N LEU A 320 -8.19 22.79 -14.10
CA LEU A 320 -6.89 23.18 -14.68
C LEU A 320 -6.91 24.63 -15.22
N PRO A 321 -7.09 25.64 -14.36
CA PRO A 321 -7.28 27.03 -14.80
C PRO A 321 -6.00 27.70 -15.30
N TYR A 322 -4.82 27.20 -14.93
CA TYR A 322 -3.54 27.80 -15.29
C TYR A 322 -2.96 27.13 -16.53
N ARG A 323 -2.49 27.96 -17.47
CA ARG A 323 -1.83 27.50 -18.70
C ARG A 323 -0.59 28.36 -18.94
N TYR A 324 0.57 27.73 -19.10
CA TYR A 324 1.85 28.38 -19.37
C TYR A 324 2.53 27.73 -20.58
N GLN A 325 2.97 28.55 -21.55
CA GLN A 325 3.64 28.07 -22.76
C GLN A 325 5.15 28.17 -22.57
N CYS A 326 5.86 27.04 -22.59
CA CYS A 326 7.32 27.05 -22.56
C CYS A 326 7.90 27.57 -23.89
N GLN A 327 9.19 27.90 -23.92
CA GLN A 327 9.90 28.27 -25.16
C GLN A 327 10.18 27.06 -26.09
N GLY A 328 9.74 25.86 -25.71
CA GLY A 328 9.80 24.61 -26.49
C GLY A 328 8.41 23.97 -26.67
N ALA A 329 8.39 22.64 -26.87
CA ALA A 329 7.16 21.88 -27.15
C ALA A 329 6.19 21.82 -25.97
N ALA A 330 6.67 21.95 -24.74
CA ALA A 330 5.87 21.78 -23.54
C ALA A 330 4.87 22.92 -23.30
N ILE A 331 3.65 22.53 -22.92
CA ILE A 331 2.56 23.42 -22.52
C ILE A 331 2.11 22.97 -21.13
N ILE A 332 2.49 23.73 -20.09
CA ILE A 332 2.08 23.41 -18.73
C ILE A 332 0.61 23.79 -18.53
N ARG A 333 -0.19 22.84 -18.06
CA ARG A 333 -1.58 23.02 -17.65
C ARG A 333 -1.70 22.58 -16.21
N SER A 334 -2.01 23.48 -15.29
CA SER A 334 -1.93 23.14 -13.86
C SER A 334 -3.15 23.58 -13.07
N GLN A 335 -3.35 22.89 -11.94
CA GLN A 335 -4.37 23.27 -10.97
C GLN A 335 -3.94 24.43 -10.09
N ASN A 336 -2.65 24.51 -9.74
CA ASN A 336 -2.16 25.45 -8.73
C ASN A 336 -0.68 25.86 -8.86
N LEU A 337 -0.01 25.63 -10.00
CA LEU A 337 1.35 26.16 -10.16
C LEU A 337 1.31 27.68 -10.31
N SER A 338 2.24 28.36 -9.64
CA SER A 338 2.51 29.77 -9.92
C SER A 338 3.18 29.94 -11.30
N GLU A 339 3.21 31.17 -11.79
CA GLU A 339 3.95 31.50 -13.03
C GLU A 339 5.44 31.19 -12.87
N GLN A 340 6.05 31.54 -11.73
CA GLN A 340 7.46 31.24 -11.43
C GLN A 340 7.74 29.73 -11.37
N GLN A 341 6.85 28.94 -10.77
CA GLN A 341 6.99 27.48 -10.77
C GLN A 341 6.85 26.92 -12.19
N SER A 342 5.96 27.47 -13.00
CA SER A 342 5.79 27.07 -14.40
C SER A 342 7.02 27.41 -15.24
N GLU A 343 7.61 28.59 -15.05
CA GLU A 343 8.90 28.97 -15.63
C GLU A 343 10.00 27.98 -15.25
N LYS A 344 10.09 27.64 -13.95
CA LYS A 344 11.11 26.71 -13.48
C LYS A 344 10.96 25.32 -14.08
N ALA A 345 9.72 24.82 -14.19
CA ALA A 345 9.46 23.55 -14.84
C ALA A 345 9.87 23.59 -16.32
N CYS A 346 9.60 24.70 -17.03
CA CYS A 346 10.07 24.86 -18.42
C CYS A 346 11.60 24.85 -18.55
N GLU A 347 12.33 25.42 -17.59
CA GLU A 347 13.81 25.36 -17.57
C GLU A 347 14.31 23.92 -17.44
N VAL A 348 13.72 23.13 -16.53
CA VAL A 348 14.05 21.71 -16.33
C VAL A 348 13.80 20.92 -17.62
N LEU A 349 12.59 21.04 -18.19
CA LEU A 349 12.22 20.34 -19.42
C LEU A 349 13.13 20.70 -20.60
N SER A 350 13.50 21.97 -20.74
CA SER A 350 14.40 22.42 -21.81
C SER A 350 15.82 21.85 -21.65
N ALA A 351 16.32 21.71 -20.43
CA ALA A 351 17.62 21.11 -20.17
C ALA A 351 17.62 19.61 -20.50
N VAL A 352 16.56 18.90 -20.08
CA VAL A 352 16.35 17.48 -20.37
C VAL A 352 16.25 17.22 -21.87
N GLU A 353 15.52 18.05 -22.63
CA GLU A 353 15.42 17.93 -24.09
C GLU A 353 16.78 18.06 -24.79
N ALA A 354 17.55 19.08 -24.41
CA ALA A 354 18.87 19.30 -24.99
C ALA A 354 19.81 18.11 -24.75
N ASP A 355 19.78 17.55 -23.53
CA ASP A 355 20.58 16.39 -23.15
C ASP A 355 20.12 15.11 -23.86
N PHE A 356 18.80 14.91 -24.00
CA PHE A 356 18.23 13.80 -24.79
C PHE A 356 18.76 13.81 -26.23
N HIS A 357 18.70 14.95 -26.90
CA HIS A 357 19.17 15.07 -28.28
C HIS A 357 20.66 14.74 -28.43
N GLN A 358 21.48 15.07 -27.42
CA GLN A 358 22.89 14.72 -27.38
C GLN A 358 23.11 13.21 -27.20
N VAL A 359 22.42 12.59 -26.24
CA VAL A 359 22.59 11.16 -25.92
C VAL A 359 22.18 10.26 -27.08
N VAL A 360 21.01 10.48 -27.67
CA VAL A 360 20.50 9.61 -28.75
C VAL A 360 20.93 10.05 -30.14
N ASN A 361 21.64 11.18 -30.25
CA ASN A 361 22.05 11.80 -31.51
C ASN A 361 20.89 11.86 -32.51
N SER A 362 19.72 12.36 -32.08
CA SER A 362 18.51 12.40 -32.90
C SER A 362 18.54 13.53 -33.94
N GLY A 363 19.51 14.44 -33.86
CA GLY A 363 19.67 15.53 -34.82
C GLY A 363 18.50 16.53 -34.83
N TRP A 364 17.70 16.56 -33.75
CA TRP A 364 16.49 17.38 -33.62
C TRP A 364 15.44 17.09 -34.70
N ALA A 365 15.48 15.90 -35.30
CA ALA A 365 14.55 15.50 -36.36
C ALA A 365 13.56 14.48 -35.80
N PRO A 366 12.26 14.79 -35.74
CA PRO A 366 11.26 13.81 -35.33
C PRO A 366 11.23 12.63 -36.31
N VAL A 367 10.75 11.49 -35.83
CA VAL A 367 10.48 10.33 -36.70
C VAL A 367 9.43 10.71 -37.75
N ASN A 368 9.41 9.95 -38.85
CA ASN A 368 8.43 10.22 -39.91
C ASN A 368 6.99 10.12 -39.35
N ASP A 369 6.10 10.93 -39.92
CA ASP A 369 4.67 10.94 -39.63
C ASP A 369 4.28 11.28 -38.18
N ASP A 370 5.22 11.68 -37.31
CA ASP A 370 4.89 12.22 -35.98
C ASP A 370 4.51 13.71 -36.06
N HIS A 371 3.31 14.03 -35.59
CA HIS A 371 2.74 15.38 -35.54
C HIS A 371 2.67 15.96 -34.11
N ASN A 372 3.32 15.34 -33.13
CA ASN A 372 3.30 15.76 -31.73
C ASN A 372 4.26 16.93 -31.47
N ASP A 373 4.12 18.03 -32.21
CA ASP A 373 4.95 19.24 -32.09
C ASP A 373 4.87 19.90 -30.70
N ASN A 374 3.84 19.57 -29.93
CA ASN A 374 3.65 20.04 -28.57
C ASN A 374 3.21 18.89 -27.66
N VAL A 375 3.50 19.01 -26.37
CA VAL A 375 3.01 18.12 -25.31
C VAL A 375 2.35 18.93 -24.20
N GLU A 376 1.16 18.55 -23.77
CA GLU A 376 0.54 19.14 -22.57
C GLU A 376 1.11 18.47 -21.32
N VAL A 377 1.79 19.23 -20.48
CA VAL A 377 2.23 18.80 -19.14
C VAL A 377 1.14 19.18 -18.15
N VAL A 378 0.27 18.23 -17.83
CA VAL A 378 -0.86 18.40 -16.91
C VAL A 378 -0.42 18.12 -15.48
N VAL A 379 -0.48 19.15 -14.62
CA VAL A 379 0.02 19.09 -13.24
C VAL A 379 -1.12 19.27 -12.24
N TRP A 380 -1.49 18.15 -11.60
CA TRP A 380 -2.45 18.10 -10.49
C TRP A 380 -1.84 18.64 -9.20
N LYS A 381 -2.66 19.23 -8.34
CA LYS A 381 -2.19 19.86 -7.08
C LYS A 381 -1.66 18.84 -6.07
N ASP A 382 -2.16 17.60 -6.14
CA ASP A 382 -1.84 16.47 -5.27
C ASP A 382 -2.33 15.15 -5.92
N ASN A 383 -2.00 14.02 -5.28
CA ASN A 383 -2.44 12.69 -5.72
C ASN A 383 -3.98 12.54 -5.68
N ASP A 384 -4.66 13.13 -4.69
CA ASP A 384 -6.13 13.06 -4.57
C ASP A 384 -6.85 13.68 -5.78
N ALA A 385 -6.34 14.80 -6.29
CA ALA A 385 -6.85 15.41 -7.51
C ALA A 385 -6.50 14.58 -8.75
N TYR A 386 -5.31 14.00 -8.83
CA TYR A 386 -4.94 13.09 -9.90
C TYR A 386 -5.91 11.91 -10.00
N VAL A 387 -6.15 11.23 -8.88
CA VAL A 387 -7.09 10.10 -8.77
C VAL A 387 -8.54 10.52 -9.05
N ALA A 388 -8.97 11.69 -8.59
CA ALA A 388 -10.35 12.14 -8.76
C ALA A 388 -10.69 12.54 -10.20
N TYR A 389 -9.74 13.15 -10.93
CA TYR A 389 -10.06 13.83 -12.19
C TYR A 389 -9.40 13.21 -13.42
N SER A 390 -8.18 12.68 -13.30
CA SER A 390 -7.36 12.41 -14.47
C SER A 390 -7.95 11.33 -15.37
N HIS A 391 -8.40 10.20 -14.82
CA HIS A 391 -9.05 9.14 -15.60
C HIS A 391 -10.28 9.67 -16.34
N PHE A 392 -11.17 10.41 -15.67
CA PHE A 392 -12.38 10.92 -16.29
C PHE A 392 -12.06 11.92 -17.41
N LEU A 393 -11.05 12.77 -17.23
CA LEU A 393 -10.69 13.81 -18.19
C LEU A 393 -9.89 13.26 -19.37
N PHE A 394 -8.87 12.44 -19.10
CA PHE A 394 -7.85 12.04 -20.07
C PHE A 394 -7.77 10.54 -20.33
N GLY A 395 -8.47 9.71 -19.56
CA GLY A 395 -8.58 8.25 -19.79
C GLY A 395 -7.39 7.43 -19.28
N ASN A 396 -6.44 8.04 -18.58
CA ASN A 396 -5.28 7.35 -18.01
C ASN A 396 -5.62 6.46 -16.80
N SER A 397 -4.70 5.55 -16.46
CA SER A 397 -4.69 4.95 -15.13
C SER A 397 -4.14 5.96 -14.13
N THR A 398 -4.65 5.97 -12.90
CA THR A 398 -4.16 6.82 -11.81
C THR A 398 -3.37 6.04 -10.77
N ASP A 399 -3.11 4.76 -11.02
CA ASP A 399 -2.28 3.88 -10.17
C ASP A 399 -0.81 3.94 -10.62
N ASN A 400 -0.22 5.13 -10.55
CA ASN A 400 1.16 5.43 -10.95
C ASN A 400 1.59 6.82 -10.42
N GLY A 401 2.89 7.13 -10.53
CA GLY A 401 3.45 8.46 -10.21
C GLY A 401 3.21 9.52 -11.27
N GLY A 402 2.77 9.11 -12.45
CA GLY A 402 2.55 9.94 -13.62
C GLY A 402 2.38 9.04 -14.84
N GLN A 403 1.93 9.61 -15.96
CA GLN A 403 1.81 8.86 -17.20
C GLN A 403 1.90 9.76 -18.43
N TYR A 404 2.75 9.39 -19.37
CA TYR A 404 2.72 9.88 -20.74
C TYR A 404 1.65 9.15 -21.57
N LEU A 405 0.80 9.95 -22.22
CA LEU A 405 -0.22 9.56 -23.17
C LEU A 405 0.15 10.10 -24.55
N GLU A 406 0.75 9.24 -25.37
CA GLU A 406 1.16 9.61 -26.73
C GLU A 406 -0.02 9.87 -27.66
N GLY A 407 -1.08 9.06 -27.58
CA GLY A 407 -2.20 9.09 -28.52
C GLY A 407 -1.83 8.47 -29.88
N ASP A 408 -2.34 9.03 -30.98
CA ASP A 408 -1.99 8.62 -32.35
C ASP A 408 -1.13 9.72 -32.99
N PRO A 409 0.21 9.61 -32.97
CA PRO A 409 1.11 10.65 -33.46
C PRO A 409 0.92 10.95 -34.95
N SER A 410 0.32 10.04 -35.73
CA SER A 410 0.02 10.24 -37.16
C SER A 410 -1.13 11.22 -37.42
N LYS A 411 -1.86 11.63 -36.38
CA LYS A 411 -2.98 12.56 -36.48
C LYS A 411 -2.54 13.99 -36.14
N PRO A 412 -2.68 14.96 -37.07
CA PRO A 412 -2.40 16.36 -36.76
C PRO A 412 -3.25 16.95 -35.63
N GLU A 413 -4.42 16.36 -35.34
CA GLU A 413 -5.28 16.72 -34.22
C GLU A 413 -4.94 16.03 -32.89
N ASN A 414 -3.93 15.16 -32.89
CA ASN A 414 -3.49 14.48 -31.67
C ASN A 414 -2.99 15.48 -30.63
N VAL A 415 -3.20 15.15 -29.37
CA VAL A 415 -2.68 15.95 -28.26
C VAL A 415 -1.97 14.98 -27.31
N ALA A 416 -0.65 14.91 -27.46
CA ALA A 416 0.21 14.21 -26.52
C ALA A 416 0.13 14.88 -25.14
N ARG A 417 0.06 14.07 -24.07
CA ARG A 417 -0.04 14.58 -22.70
C ARG A 417 0.89 13.83 -21.76
N PHE A 418 1.58 14.56 -20.92
CA PHE A 418 2.16 14.03 -19.69
C PHE A 418 1.26 14.45 -18.52
N LEU A 419 0.81 13.48 -17.73
CA LEU A 419 -0.03 13.70 -16.57
C LEU A 419 0.78 13.42 -15.29
N ALA A 420 0.88 14.40 -14.40
CA ALA A 420 1.59 14.29 -13.12
C ALA A 420 0.89 15.05 -12.00
N TYR A 421 1.35 14.85 -10.77
CA TYR A 421 0.90 15.58 -9.60
C TYR A 421 2.07 16.10 -8.76
N ARG A 422 1.77 17.04 -7.88
CA ARG A 422 2.74 17.65 -6.97
C ARG A 422 2.75 16.98 -5.61
N TYR A 423 3.86 17.15 -4.91
CA TYR A 423 3.92 17.05 -3.45
C TYR A 423 3.91 18.44 -2.81
N ASP A 424 3.51 18.52 -1.54
CA ASP A 424 3.52 19.80 -0.83
C ASP A 424 4.96 20.21 -0.51
N ALA A 425 5.48 21.16 -1.28
CA ALA A 425 6.79 21.78 -1.08
C ALA A 425 6.66 23.32 -0.98
N GLY A 426 5.47 23.81 -0.61
CA GLY A 426 5.18 25.24 -0.57
C GLY A 426 5.44 25.94 -1.93
N ASP A 427 6.36 26.90 -1.91
CA ASP A 427 6.74 27.70 -3.08
C ASP A 427 7.73 26.99 -4.01
N GLU A 428 8.34 25.87 -3.59
CA GLU A 428 9.26 25.11 -4.44
C GLU A 428 8.55 24.30 -5.52
N LEU A 429 9.25 24.05 -6.63
CA LEU A 429 8.76 23.18 -7.69
C LEU A 429 8.97 21.72 -7.28
N ALA A 430 7.88 21.01 -7.00
CA ALA A 430 7.88 19.58 -6.75
C ALA A 430 6.82 18.91 -7.62
N ILE A 431 7.20 18.47 -8.81
CA ILE A 431 6.36 17.68 -9.72
C ILE A 431 6.97 16.29 -9.77
N LEU A 432 6.20 15.27 -9.39
CA LEU A 432 6.67 13.89 -9.42
C LEU A 432 6.95 13.43 -10.86
N ASN A 433 8.08 12.75 -11.07
CA ASN A 433 8.49 12.12 -12.32
C ASN A 433 8.51 13.06 -13.55
N LEU A 434 8.73 14.38 -13.34
CA LEU A 434 8.69 15.39 -14.40
C LEU A 434 9.64 15.07 -15.56
N GLU A 435 10.90 14.79 -15.24
CA GLU A 435 11.93 14.46 -16.23
C GLU A 435 11.67 13.10 -16.87
N HIS A 436 11.40 12.07 -16.07
CA HIS A 436 11.14 10.69 -16.52
C HIS A 436 10.05 10.64 -17.60
N GLU A 437 8.90 11.23 -17.32
CA GLU A 437 7.76 11.19 -18.25
C GLU A 437 7.95 12.10 -19.46
N TYR A 438 8.75 13.16 -19.34
CA TYR A 438 9.11 13.98 -20.50
C TYR A 438 10.06 13.23 -21.45
N ILE A 439 10.89 12.32 -20.93
CA ILE A 439 11.71 11.45 -21.77
C ILE A 439 10.84 10.51 -22.61
N HIS A 440 9.73 10.00 -22.07
CA HIS A 440 8.80 9.19 -22.87
C HIS A 440 8.22 9.97 -24.06
N TYR A 441 7.90 11.26 -23.87
CA TYR A 441 7.51 12.14 -24.99
C TYR A 441 8.62 12.29 -26.04
N LEU A 442 9.85 12.57 -25.59
CA LEU A 442 10.97 12.76 -26.49
C LEU A 442 11.35 11.47 -27.23
N ASP A 443 11.31 10.32 -26.54
CA ASP A 443 11.63 9.03 -27.13
C ASP A 443 10.59 8.64 -28.20
N GLY A 444 9.29 8.78 -27.88
CA GLY A 444 8.20 8.64 -28.85
C GLY A 444 8.42 9.51 -30.10
N ARG A 445 8.67 10.80 -29.89
CA ARG A 445 8.79 11.75 -31.00
C ARG A 445 10.05 11.59 -31.85
N PHE A 446 11.20 11.22 -31.27
CA PHE A 446 12.50 11.31 -31.94
C PHE A 446 13.20 9.96 -32.17
N ASN A 447 12.76 8.89 -31.51
CA ASN A 447 13.35 7.57 -31.64
C ASN A 447 12.37 6.48 -32.06
N LEU A 448 11.10 6.55 -31.66
CA LEU A 448 10.14 5.45 -31.82
C LEU A 448 9.08 5.82 -32.87
N TYR A 449 9.16 5.22 -34.06
CA TYR A 449 8.13 5.45 -35.09
C TYR A 449 6.81 4.75 -34.76
N GLY A 450 5.68 5.43 -34.93
CA GLY A 450 4.34 4.88 -34.69
C GLY A 450 3.82 5.23 -33.30
N ASP A 451 2.71 4.62 -32.90
CA ASP A 451 2.18 4.78 -31.54
C ASP A 451 2.79 3.76 -30.56
N PHE A 452 2.53 3.94 -29.26
CA PHE A 452 2.94 3.02 -28.20
C PHE A 452 2.59 1.54 -28.48
N SER A 453 1.48 1.24 -29.18
CA SER A 453 1.14 -0.13 -29.54
C SER A 453 2.04 -0.68 -30.65
N ASP A 454 2.46 0.15 -31.60
CA ASP A 454 3.44 -0.22 -32.62
C ASP A 454 4.79 -0.55 -31.97
N THR A 455 5.23 0.28 -31.03
CA THR A 455 6.48 0.09 -30.25
C THR A 455 6.53 -1.24 -29.50
N LEU A 456 5.40 -1.68 -28.92
CA LEU A 456 5.32 -2.94 -28.18
C LEU A 456 5.06 -4.17 -29.07
N SER A 457 4.77 -3.98 -30.36
CA SER A 457 4.25 -5.02 -31.27
C SER A 457 5.14 -6.26 -31.41
N SER A 458 6.46 -6.11 -31.20
CA SER A 458 7.46 -7.17 -31.37
C SER A 458 8.14 -7.59 -30.04
N GLY A 459 7.66 -7.09 -28.90
CA GLY A 459 8.22 -7.36 -27.57
C GLY A 459 9.63 -6.80 -27.34
N HIS A 460 10.22 -7.10 -26.17
CA HIS A 460 11.63 -6.79 -25.83
C HIS A 460 11.99 -5.30 -25.88
N MET A 461 11.02 -4.44 -25.57
CA MET A 461 11.15 -2.99 -25.61
C MET A 461 11.10 -2.32 -24.23
N VAL A 462 10.51 -2.98 -23.22
CA VAL A 462 10.25 -2.36 -21.91
C VAL A 462 11.53 -1.94 -21.19
N TRP A 463 12.60 -2.75 -21.27
CA TRP A 463 13.91 -2.40 -20.71
C TRP A 463 14.48 -1.11 -21.30
N TRP A 464 14.22 -0.85 -22.58
CA TRP A 464 14.59 0.40 -23.23
C TRP A 464 13.66 1.51 -22.78
N LEU A 465 12.33 1.36 -22.88
CA LEU A 465 11.38 2.41 -22.55
C LEU A 465 11.58 2.95 -21.12
N GLU A 466 11.47 2.09 -20.12
CA GLU A 466 11.56 2.53 -18.72
C GLU A 466 13.01 2.74 -18.28
N GLY A 467 13.92 1.86 -18.72
CA GLY A 467 15.34 1.99 -18.38
C GLY A 467 16.01 3.21 -19.00
N PHE A 468 15.59 3.65 -20.18
CA PHE A 468 16.12 4.85 -20.83
C PHE A 468 15.58 6.12 -20.19
N ALA A 469 14.30 6.15 -19.80
CA ALA A 469 13.75 7.23 -19.00
C ALA A 469 14.50 7.38 -17.66
N GLU A 470 14.76 6.27 -16.97
CA GLU A 470 15.58 6.26 -15.75
C GLU A 470 17.03 6.67 -15.99
N TYR A 471 17.65 6.22 -17.09
CA TYR A 471 19.03 6.64 -17.45
C TYR A 471 19.12 8.12 -17.79
N MET A 472 18.09 8.68 -18.41
CA MET A 472 18.01 10.10 -18.70
C MET A 472 17.78 10.95 -17.44
N HIS A 473 17.08 10.41 -16.45
CA HIS A 473 16.88 11.06 -15.16
C HIS A 473 18.13 10.99 -14.26
N TYR A 474 18.66 9.79 -14.02
CA TYR A 474 19.74 9.57 -13.05
C TYR A 474 21.15 9.59 -13.65
N ARG A 475 21.31 9.41 -14.96
CA ARG A 475 22.62 9.27 -15.62
C ARG A 475 23.48 8.16 -15.04
N GLN A 476 24.50 8.50 -14.26
CA GLN A 476 25.36 7.54 -13.58
C GLN A 476 24.98 7.40 -12.10
N ASP A 477 24.16 8.32 -11.59
CA ASP A 477 23.86 8.55 -10.18
C ASP A 477 22.56 7.82 -9.77
N TYR A 478 22.46 6.52 -10.06
CA TYR A 478 21.34 5.68 -9.61
C TYR A 478 21.78 4.60 -8.63
N GLN A 479 22.16 5.00 -7.41
CA GLN A 479 22.72 4.09 -6.41
C GLN A 479 21.82 2.89 -6.11
N ALA A 480 20.49 3.11 -6.01
CA ALA A 480 19.54 2.03 -5.77
C ALA A 480 19.55 0.95 -6.87
N ALA A 481 19.94 1.29 -8.11
CA ALA A 481 20.13 0.29 -9.15
C ALA A 481 21.47 -0.44 -9.01
N VAL A 482 22.53 0.26 -8.60
CA VAL A 482 23.85 -0.34 -8.32
C VAL A 482 23.79 -1.32 -7.15
N ASP A 483 23.07 -0.98 -6.07
CA ASP A 483 22.93 -1.84 -4.88
C ASP A 483 22.22 -3.17 -5.18
N LEU A 484 21.37 -3.20 -6.21
CA LEU A 484 20.66 -4.43 -6.62
C LEU A 484 21.59 -5.49 -7.23
N ILE A 485 22.74 -5.08 -7.76
CA ILE A 485 23.70 -5.97 -8.44
C ILE A 485 24.13 -7.11 -7.51
N GLU A 486 24.39 -6.81 -6.23
CA GLU A 486 24.87 -7.77 -5.24
C GLU A 486 23.78 -8.71 -4.71
N HIS A 487 22.52 -8.26 -4.72
CA HIS A 487 21.41 -8.96 -4.07
C HIS A 487 20.64 -9.89 -5.01
N GLN A 488 20.54 -9.55 -6.29
CA GLN A 488 19.73 -10.28 -7.28
C GLN A 488 20.35 -10.20 -8.68
N PRO A 489 21.54 -10.78 -8.92
CA PRO A 489 22.25 -10.62 -10.19
C PRO A 489 21.41 -11.13 -11.37
N MET A 490 21.25 -10.29 -12.38
CA MET A 490 20.49 -10.56 -13.60
C MET A 490 21.39 -10.48 -14.83
N SER A 491 21.22 -11.42 -15.76
CA SER A 491 21.91 -11.39 -17.06
C SER A 491 21.31 -10.33 -18.00
N LEU A 492 22.10 -9.80 -18.93
CA LEU A 492 21.59 -8.84 -19.93
C LEU A 492 20.44 -9.45 -20.76
N SER A 493 20.50 -10.74 -21.05
CA SER A 493 19.40 -11.46 -21.69
C SER A 493 18.10 -11.44 -20.89
N GLU A 494 18.17 -11.57 -19.56
CA GLU A 494 16.98 -11.45 -18.70
C GLU A 494 16.47 -10.01 -18.65
N VAL A 495 17.37 -9.02 -18.61
CA VAL A 495 17.00 -7.60 -18.70
C VAL A 495 16.24 -7.32 -20.00
N ILE A 496 16.70 -7.80 -21.15
CA ILE A 496 16.04 -7.58 -22.46
C ILE A 496 14.69 -8.31 -22.58
N GLU A 497 14.49 -9.39 -21.82
CA GLU A 497 13.22 -10.12 -21.75
C GLU A 497 12.18 -9.46 -20.82
N THR A 498 12.49 -8.31 -20.23
CA THR A 498 11.59 -7.56 -19.34
C THR A 498 10.28 -7.16 -20.03
N THR A 499 9.18 -7.27 -19.27
CA THR A 499 7.82 -6.90 -19.63
C THR A 499 7.16 -6.09 -18.52
N TYR A 500 6.02 -5.45 -18.80
CA TYR A 500 5.23 -4.76 -17.77
C TYR A 500 4.55 -5.70 -16.76
N GLU A 501 4.73 -7.03 -16.86
CA GLU A 501 4.30 -7.97 -15.82
C GLU A 501 5.36 -8.20 -14.73
N ASP A 502 6.59 -7.77 -14.98
CA ASP A 502 7.70 -7.91 -14.04
C ASP A 502 7.60 -6.88 -12.90
N ASP A 503 8.40 -7.08 -11.86
CA ASP A 503 8.44 -6.16 -10.73
C ASP A 503 9.16 -4.84 -11.06
N THR A 504 8.96 -3.83 -10.20
CA THR A 504 9.53 -2.50 -10.34
C THR A 504 11.06 -2.50 -10.43
N ASN A 505 11.78 -3.38 -9.73
CA ASN A 505 13.24 -3.43 -9.82
C ASN A 505 13.67 -3.92 -11.20
N ARG A 506 13.02 -4.96 -11.72
CA ARG A 506 13.32 -5.47 -13.06
C ARG A 506 13.01 -4.45 -14.15
N ILE A 507 11.84 -3.81 -14.07
CA ILE A 507 11.39 -2.84 -15.07
C ILE A 507 12.31 -1.61 -15.11
N TYR A 508 12.54 -0.97 -13.96
CA TYR A 508 13.16 0.35 -13.92
C TYR A 508 14.66 0.29 -13.66
N ARG A 509 15.09 -0.40 -12.60
CA ARG A 509 16.49 -0.40 -12.16
C ARG A 509 17.38 -1.32 -13.00
N TRP A 510 16.94 -2.54 -13.26
CA TRP A 510 17.64 -3.43 -14.19
C TRP A 510 17.55 -2.95 -15.64
N GLY A 511 16.40 -2.38 -16.04
CA GLY A 511 16.26 -1.66 -17.30
C GLY A 511 17.32 -0.56 -17.44
N TYR A 512 17.45 0.30 -16.43
CA TYR A 512 18.48 1.35 -16.35
C TYR A 512 19.90 0.78 -16.52
N LEU A 513 20.27 -0.26 -15.77
CA LEU A 513 21.60 -0.86 -15.86
C LEU A 513 21.88 -1.41 -17.27
N GLY A 514 20.89 -2.07 -17.88
CA GLY A 514 21.00 -2.57 -19.25
C GLY A 514 21.16 -1.44 -20.28
N VAL A 515 20.39 -0.36 -20.15
CA VAL A 515 20.49 0.81 -21.03
C VAL A 515 21.82 1.53 -20.85
N ARG A 516 22.24 1.78 -19.61
CA ARG A 516 23.52 2.42 -19.30
C ARG A 516 24.67 1.62 -19.89
N PHE A 517 24.72 0.31 -19.67
CA PHE A 517 25.73 -0.57 -20.27
C PHE A 517 25.77 -0.44 -21.80
N MET A 518 24.61 -0.53 -22.46
CA MET A 518 24.53 -0.46 -23.92
C MET A 518 24.94 0.92 -24.47
N LEU A 519 24.66 2.01 -23.76
CA LEU A 519 25.05 3.36 -24.16
C LEU A 519 26.52 3.66 -23.90
N GLU A 520 27.07 3.20 -22.78
CA GLU A 520 28.47 3.46 -22.38
C GLU A 520 29.45 2.54 -23.12
N GLU A 521 29.21 1.24 -23.12
CA GLU A 521 30.14 0.24 -23.66
C GLU A 521 29.87 -0.11 -25.14
N HIS A 522 28.61 0.01 -25.58
CA HIS A 522 28.20 -0.40 -26.92
C HIS A 522 27.41 0.66 -27.74
N PRO A 523 27.83 1.95 -27.76
CA PRO A 523 27.07 3.03 -28.38
C PRO A 523 26.79 2.82 -29.88
N GLN A 524 27.68 2.12 -30.60
CA GLN A 524 27.46 1.80 -32.01
C GLN A 524 26.33 0.78 -32.23
N HIS A 525 26.18 -0.18 -31.32
CA HIS A 525 25.07 -1.13 -31.36
C HIS A 525 23.76 -0.45 -30.96
N MET A 526 23.79 0.41 -29.94
CA MET A 526 22.63 1.19 -29.53
C MET A 526 22.15 2.13 -30.65
N ALA A 527 23.07 2.84 -31.33
CA ALA A 527 22.73 3.67 -32.48
C ALA A 527 22.05 2.87 -33.61
N ARG A 528 22.50 1.63 -33.85
CA ARG A 528 21.91 0.75 -34.87
C ARG A 528 20.52 0.25 -34.49
N LEU A 529 20.31 -0.07 -33.23
CA LEU A 529 18.98 -0.36 -32.70
C LEU A 529 18.08 0.87 -32.94
N LEU A 530 18.49 2.08 -32.52
CA LEU A 530 17.73 3.31 -32.73
C LEU A 530 17.40 3.58 -34.21
N GLU A 531 18.29 3.23 -35.15
CA GLU A 531 17.98 3.31 -36.59
C GLU A 531 16.82 2.40 -37.03
N PHE A 532 16.62 1.24 -36.39
CA PHE A 532 15.47 0.37 -36.65
C PHE A 532 14.19 0.94 -36.03
N ALA A 533 14.25 1.38 -34.77
CA ALA A 533 13.10 1.98 -34.08
C ALA A 533 12.57 3.23 -34.80
N ARG A 534 13.47 4.11 -35.26
CA ARG A 534 13.11 5.34 -36.02
C ARG A 534 12.43 5.06 -37.37
N LYS A 535 12.51 3.82 -37.87
CA LYS A 535 11.84 3.35 -39.10
C LYS A 535 10.63 2.47 -38.82
N GLY A 536 10.32 2.18 -37.56
CA GLY A 536 9.28 1.24 -37.15
C GLY A 536 9.63 -0.23 -37.42
N ASP A 537 10.91 -0.56 -37.63
CA ASP A 537 11.37 -1.93 -37.86
C ASP A 537 11.58 -2.66 -36.52
N TYR A 538 10.51 -2.76 -35.73
CA TYR A 538 10.54 -3.33 -34.38
C TYR A 538 10.81 -4.83 -34.36
N ALA A 539 10.50 -5.55 -35.44
CA ALA A 539 10.86 -6.95 -35.59
C ALA A 539 12.39 -7.13 -35.64
N THR A 540 13.07 -6.32 -36.46
CA THR A 540 14.54 -6.35 -36.52
C THR A 540 15.17 -5.79 -35.25
N TRP A 541 14.62 -4.73 -34.66
CA TRP A 541 15.03 -4.24 -33.33
C TRP A 541 15.03 -5.37 -32.30
N SER A 542 13.89 -6.05 -32.17
CA SER A 542 13.66 -7.10 -31.18
C SER A 542 14.61 -8.29 -31.39
N GLU A 543 14.77 -8.75 -32.65
CA GLU A 543 15.73 -9.80 -32.98
C GLU A 543 17.18 -9.41 -32.62
N GLN A 544 17.60 -8.19 -32.97
CA GLN A 544 18.96 -7.72 -32.67
C GLN A 544 19.16 -7.53 -31.17
N ALA A 545 18.21 -6.92 -30.44
CA ALA A 545 18.29 -6.72 -29.00
C ALA A 545 18.50 -8.07 -28.29
N LYS A 546 17.66 -9.07 -28.57
CA LYS A 546 17.81 -10.42 -27.99
C LYS A 546 19.16 -11.05 -28.30
N ARG A 547 19.65 -10.89 -29.53
CA ARG A 547 20.97 -11.40 -29.92
C ARG A 547 22.08 -10.76 -29.10
N LEU A 548 22.05 -9.42 -28.97
CA LEU A 548 23.03 -8.65 -28.20
C LEU A 548 22.98 -9.00 -26.71
N GLY A 549 21.79 -9.26 -26.17
CA GLY A 549 21.62 -9.75 -24.80
C GLY A 549 22.43 -11.02 -24.54
N VAL A 550 22.30 -12.02 -25.42
CA VAL A 550 23.08 -13.27 -25.31
C VAL A 550 24.57 -13.03 -25.58
N GLU A 551 24.90 -12.22 -26.59
CA GLU A 551 26.27 -11.93 -27.03
C GLU A 551 27.09 -11.24 -25.93
N PHE A 552 26.48 -10.29 -25.21
CA PHE A 552 27.14 -9.47 -24.20
C PHE A 552 26.86 -9.87 -22.76
N ASN A 553 26.16 -10.99 -22.48
CA ASN A 553 25.88 -11.44 -21.11
C ASN A 553 27.12 -11.49 -20.21
N SER A 554 28.23 -12.05 -20.71
CA SER A 554 29.47 -12.14 -19.94
C SER A 554 30.15 -10.79 -19.74
N GLU A 555 30.04 -9.90 -20.73
CA GLU A 555 30.62 -8.56 -20.67
C GLU A 555 29.81 -7.66 -19.72
N PHE A 556 28.48 -7.76 -19.77
CA PHE A 556 27.59 -7.10 -18.83
C PHE A 556 27.88 -7.52 -17.40
N ALA A 557 28.02 -8.83 -17.12
CA ALA A 557 28.36 -9.29 -15.77
C ALA A 557 29.69 -8.69 -15.26
N LEU A 558 30.72 -8.61 -16.11
CA LEU A 558 31.99 -7.97 -15.77
C LEU A 558 31.84 -6.46 -15.59
N TRP A 559 31.04 -5.80 -16.42
CA TRP A 559 30.78 -4.37 -16.32
C TRP A 559 30.03 -4.04 -15.02
N LEU A 560 29.06 -4.86 -14.61
CA LEU A 560 28.38 -4.71 -13.32
C LEU A 560 29.39 -4.75 -12.16
N GLU A 561 30.38 -5.65 -12.19
CA GLU A 561 31.47 -5.66 -11.20
C GLU A 561 32.27 -4.35 -11.24
N THR A 562 32.50 -3.76 -12.42
CA THR A 562 33.17 -2.46 -12.51
C THR A 562 32.33 -1.32 -11.97
N VAL A 563 31.03 -1.29 -12.24
CA VAL A 563 30.12 -0.27 -11.72
C VAL A 563 30.05 -0.36 -10.19
N SER A 564 29.92 -1.57 -9.64
CA SER A 564 29.95 -1.80 -8.19
C SER A 564 31.31 -1.45 -7.55
N SER A 565 32.43 -1.54 -8.28
CA SER A 565 33.78 -1.29 -7.75
C SER A 565 34.33 0.12 -7.99
N THR A 566 33.84 0.84 -9.00
CA THR A 566 34.29 2.20 -9.31
C THR A 566 33.78 3.19 -8.26
N ASP A 567 32.65 2.90 -7.61
CA ASP A 567 32.18 3.62 -6.42
C ASP A 567 32.99 3.31 -5.15
N SER A 568 33.75 2.20 -5.12
CA SER A 568 34.67 1.88 -4.01
C SER A 568 36.08 2.48 -4.18
N GLY A 569 36.35 3.22 -5.27
CA GLY A 569 37.69 3.60 -5.73
C GLY A 569 38.26 4.94 -5.24
N SER A 570 37.53 5.73 -4.45
CA SER A 570 38.01 7.05 -3.99
C SER A 570 38.66 7.08 -2.59
N HIS A 571 39.15 5.98 -2.00
CA HIS A 571 40.01 6.08 -0.80
C HIS A 571 41.06 4.96 -0.72
N ASN A 572 42.34 5.28 -0.98
CA ASN A 572 43.48 4.41 -0.68
C ASN A 572 44.37 5.05 0.40
N GLY A 573 44.44 4.37 1.55
CA GLY A 573 45.38 4.66 2.64
C GLY A 573 45.39 3.54 3.69
N ASP A 574 46.15 2.49 3.41
CA ASP A 574 46.73 1.45 4.29
C ASP A 574 45.81 0.64 5.24
N ARG A 575 45.60 -0.64 4.87
CA ARG A 575 44.97 -1.72 5.64
C ARG A 575 45.91 -2.31 6.71
N GLU A 576 45.44 -2.38 7.95
CA GLU A 576 45.70 -3.51 8.84
C GLU A 576 44.39 -4.05 9.43
N SER A 577 44.15 -5.35 9.15
CA SER A 577 43.13 -6.28 9.66
C SER A 577 41.65 -5.85 9.68
N ASP A 578 40.97 -6.30 8.65
CA ASP A 578 39.52 -6.33 8.44
C ASP A 578 38.79 -7.31 9.40
N PRO A 579 37.57 -6.97 9.82
CA PRO A 579 36.45 -7.86 9.53
C PRO A 579 35.34 -7.12 8.74
N SER A 580 35.10 -7.58 7.52
CA SER A 580 33.89 -7.50 6.68
C SER A 580 32.66 -6.75 7.25
N PRO A 581 32.06 -5.85 6.46
CA PRO A 581 30.61 -5.58 6.45
C PRO A 581 30.01 -6.07 5.10
N GLN A 582 28.98 -6.91 4.94
CA GLN A 582 27.81 -7.30 5.71
C GLN A 582 27.01 -6.15 6.33
N ASP A 583 26.07 -5.57 5.57
CA ASP A 583 24.64 -5.55 5.91
C ASP A 583 23.90 -4.65 4.89
N SER A 584 22.85 -5.19 4.26
CA SER A 584 21.73 -4.40 3.71
C SER A 584 21.44 -3.24 4.66
N ALA A 585 21.34 -1.98 4.19
CA ALA A 585 21.16 -0.78 5.04
C ALA A 585 20.23 -1.09 6.24
N LYS A 586 20.88 -1.40 7.37
CA LYS A 586 20.20 -2.02 8.50
C LYS A 586 19.48 -0.89 9.20
N ILE A 587 18.16 -0.94 9.27
CA ILE A 587 17.40 0.10 9.96
C ILE A 587 17.73 0.02 11.45
N VAL A 588 18.50 0.98 11.96
CA VAL A 588 19.01 0.96 13.33
C VAL A 588 18.01 1.63 14.27
N SER A 589 17.83 1.09 15.47
CA SER A 589 17.09 1.80 16.52
C SER A 589 17.88 3.01 16.98
N PHE A 590 17.27 4.19 16.93
CA PHE A 590 17.83 5.44 17.40
C PHE A 590 17.12 5.87 18.69
N GLY A 591 17.88 6.24 19.72
CA GLY A 591 17.31 6.61 21.01
C GLY A 591 16.51 7.92 20.93
N ALA A 592 15.47 8.06 21.74
CA ALA A 592 14.85 9.36 22.01
C ALA A 592 15.78 10.22 22.89
N ASN A 593 15.81 11.54 22.68
CA ASN A 593 16.75 12.46 23.36
C ASN A 593 18.22 12.07 23.18
N HIS A 594 18.55 11.56 21.99
CA HIS A 594 19.88 11.10 21.65
C HIS A 594 20.47 11.96 20.54
N ALA A 595 21.80 12.05 20.50
CA ALA A 595 22.52 12.68 19.41
C ALA A 595 23.69 11.80 18.99
N GLN A 596 23.87 11.66 17.68
CA GLN A 596 24.95 10.88 17.08
C GLN A 596 25.41 11.57 15.81
N ASP A 597 26.73 11.55 15.60
CA ASP A 597 27.34 12.08 14.39
C ASP A 597 27.41 10.96 13.34
N TYR A 598 27.04 11.32 12.12
CA TYR A 598 27.09 10.47 10.95
C TYR A 598 28.06 11.08 9.94
N SER A 599 28.71 10.21 9.18
CA SER A 599 29.40 10.54 7.94
C SER A 599 28.74 9.71 6.85
N ALA A 600 28.58 10.29 5.67
CA ALA A 600 28.00 9.60 4.54
C ALA A 600 28.59 10.18 3.25
N ASN A 601 28.89 9.30 2.30
CA ASN A 601 29.24 9.72 0.95
C ASN A 601 28.01 10.31 0.25
N ALA A 602 28.21 11.07 -0.83
CA ALA A 602 27.07 11.60 -1.58
C ALA A 602 26.13 10.47 -2.00
N TYR A 603 24.84 10.66 -1.79
CA TYR A 603 23.72 9.74 -2.06
C TYR A 603 23.66 8.50 -1.16
N GLU A 604 24.49 8.41 -0.12
CA GLU A 604 24.40 7.37 0.90
C GLU A 604 23.28 7.69 1.91
N GLU A 605 22.49 6.66 2.25
CA GLU A 605 21.31 6.76 3.12
C GLU A 605 21.53 5.99 4.43
N HIS A 606 21.40 6.69 5.55
CA HIS A 606 21.36 6.08 6.88
C HIS A 606 19.90 5.98 7.35
N LEU A 607 19.42 4.73 7.44
CA LEU A 607 18.07 4.43 7.92
C LEU A 607 18.07 4.17 9.42
N PHE A 608 17.18 4.85 10.13
CA PHE A 608 16.97 4.61 11.55
C PHE A 608 15.50 4.77 11.93
N TYR A 609 15.14 4.28 13.11
CA TYR A 609 13.80 4.47 13.65
C TYR A 609 13.82 4.86 15.13
N ILE A 610 12.80 5.60 15.55
CA ILE A 610 12.57 5.99 16.94
C ILE A 610 11.18 5.50 17.34
N ASP A 611 11.12 4.69 18.39
CA ASP A 611 9.85 4.27 18.99
C ASP A 611 9.36 5.34 19.98
N ILE A 612 8.18 5.90 19.71
CA ILE A 612 7.57 6.96 20.50
C ILE A 612 6.49 6.36 21.41
N PRO A 613 6.62 6.48 22.75
CA PRO A 613 5.58 6.07 23.69
C PRO A 613 4.45 7.11 23.77
N SER A 614 3.33 6.74 24.38
CA SER A 614 2.11 7.57 24.47
C SER A 614 2.24 8.86 25.29
N GLU A 615 3.35 9.06 26.00
CA GLU A 615 3.59 10.15 26.97
C GLU A 615 4.32 11.37 26.35
N VAL A 616 4.66 11.29 25.06
CA VAL A 616 5.41 12.34 24.36
C VAL A 616 4.45 13.42 23.88
N THR A 617 4.68 14.68 24.27
CA THR A 617 3.88 15.84 23.83
C THR A 617 4.55 16.63 22.71
N GLU A 618 5.88 16.53 22.61
CA GLU A 618 6.64 17.11 21.50
C GLU A 618 7.68 16.09 21.03
N PHE A 619 7.81 15.91 19.72
CA PHE A 619 8.84 15.08 19.12
C PHE A 619 9.41 15.77 17.89
N SER A 620 10.73 15.89 17.85
CA SER A 620 11.45 16.40 16.70
C SER A 620 12.76 15.67 16.49
N VAL A 621 13.19 15.55 15.23
CA VAL A 621 14.53 15.11 14.86
C VAL A 621 15.15 16.22 14.02
N SER A 622 16.37 16.61 14.36
CA SER A 622 17.10 17.66 13.67
C SER A 622 18.51 17.21 13.29
N ILE A 623 19.04 17.77 12.22
CA ILE A 623 20.41 17.57 11.78
C ILE A 623 21.16 18.90 11.76
N GLU A 624 22.45 18.86 12.12
CA GLU A 624 23.36 20.01 12.05
C GLU A 624 24.75 19.49 11.66
N GLY A 625 25.36 20.02 10.60
CA GLY A 625 26.69 19.58 10.18
C GLY A 625 27.20 20.24 8.91
N ASP A 626 28.26 19.64 8.36
CA ASP A 626 28.83 19.97 7.06
C ASP A 626 28.15 19.19 5.92
N GLY A 627 28.52 19.49 4.68
CA GLY A 627 27.89 18.92 3.48
C GLY A 627 26.42 19.29 3.31
N ASP A 628 25.70 18.45 2.57
CA ASP A 628 24.28 18.62 2.27
C ASP A 628 23.56 17.31 2.59
N ALA A 629 23.08 17.18 3.83
CA ALA A 629 22.32 16.04 4.31
C ALA A 629 20.85 16.42 4.47
N ASP A 630 19.98 15.57 3.94
CA ASP A 630 18.53 15.71 4.02
C ASP A 630 17.96 14.70 5.01
N LEU A 631 16.94 15.12 5.76
CA LEU A 631 16.18 14.31 6.68
C LEU A 631 14.78 14.06 6.13
N TYR A 632 14.40 12.78 6.09
CA TYR A 632 13.07 12.30 5.69
C TYR A 632 12.47 11.46 6.81
N ALA A 633 11.15 11.44 6.95
CA ALA A 633 10.44 10.72 8.00
C ALA A 633 9.12 10.09 7.54
N SER A 634 8.78 8.96 8.17
CA SER A 634 7.55 8.21 7.95
C SER A 634 7.07 7.56 9.24
N TYR A 635 5.77 7.57 9.48
CA TYR A 635 5.11 6.86 10.57
C TYR A 635 4.68 5.46 10.13
N GLN A 636 5.14 4.43 10.85
CA GLN A 636 4.87 3.00 10.63
C GLN A 636 5.28 2.41 9.27
N SER A 637 5.91 3.18 8.41
CA SER A 637 6.56 2.72 7.18
C SER A 637 7.99 3.23 7.15
N VAL A 638 8.89 2.51 6.49
CA VAL A 638 10.28 2.96 6.31
C VAL A 638 10.26 4.27 5.52
N ALA A 639 11.05 5.25 5.95
CA ALA A 639 11.26 6.47 5.20
C ALA A 639 12.47 6.26 4.30
N HIS A 640 12.32 6.57 3.02
CA HIS A 640 13.42 6.72 2.08
C HIS A 640 13.36 8.13 1.49
N TYR A 641 14.46 8.62 0.92
CA TYR A 641 14.43 9.90 0.19
C TYR A 641 13.41 9.95 -0.96
N TYR A 642 13.03 8.79 -1.51
CA TYR A 642 12.02 8.64 -2.56
C TYR A 642 10.65 8.17 -2.06
N GLU A 643 10.52 7.81 -0.78
CA GLU A 643 9.28 7.31 -0.18
C GLU A 643 9.20 7.74 1.29
N TYR A 644 8.59 8.90 1.54
CA TYR A 644 8.45 9.46 2.87
C TYR A 644 7.12 10.19 3.07
N GLN A 645 6.73 10.43 4.33
CA GLN A 645 5.52 11.18 4.68
C GLN A 645 5.81 12.64 5.00
N LEU A 646 6.97 12.92 5.61
CA LEU A 646 7.37 14.23 6.10
C LEU A 646 8.85 14.47 5.81
N SER A 647 9.22 15.68 5.43
CA SER A 647 10.60 16.13 5.32
C SER A 647 10.68 17.63 5.60
N ASP A 648 11.87 18.11 5.98
CA ASP A 648 12.21 19.52 6.12
C ASP A 648 13.46 19.82 5.27
N PHE A 649 13.59 19.12 4.13
CA PHE A 649 14.80 19.17 3.33
C PHE A 649 15.08 20.61 2.87
N GLN A 650 16.32 21.05 3.04
CA GLN A 650 16.79 22.34 2.60
C GLN A 650 18.29 22.26 2.34
N ARG A 651 18.80 23.18 1.52
CA ARG A 651 20.21 23.15 1.13
C ARG A 651 21.14 23.29 2.35
N GLY A 652 21.95 22.25 2.58
CA GLY A 652 22.91 22.12 3.67
C GLY A 652 22.33 21.36 4.87
N SER A 653 23.18 20.73 5.66
CA SER A 653 22.79 19.79 6.73
C SER A 653 22.19 20.42 8.00
N ASN A 654 21.24 21.38 7.91
CA ASN A 654 20.66 22.12 9.03
C ASN A 654 19.12 22.00 9.10
N GLU A 655 18.57 20.80 9.23
CA GLU A 655 17.13 20.55 9.08
C GLU A 655 16.46 20.11 10.37
N ALA A 656 15.14 20.30 10.50
CA ALA A 656 14.41 19.87 11.69
C ALA A 656 12.97 19.44 11.41
N ILE A 657 12.73 18.13 11.36
CA ILE A 657 11.38 17.57 11.30
C ILE A 657 10.75 17.65 12.70
N LYS A 658 9.62 18.36 12.81
CA LYS A 658 8.77 18.39 14.01
C LYS A 658 7.47 17.63 13.75
N ILE A 659 7.23 16.60 14.54
CA ILE A 659 5.99 15.80 14.46
C ILE A 659 4.87 16.55 15.19
N GLN A 660 3.73 16.73 14.52
CA GLN A 660 2.58 17.41 15.10
C GLN A 660 1.82 16.50 16.08
N PRO A 661 1.43 17.02 17.26
CA PRO A 661 0.61 16.26 18.20
C PRO A 661 -0.82 16.08 17.68
N GLN A 662 -1.44 14.98 18.12
CA GLN A 662 -2.86 14.68 17.88
C GLN A 662 -3.74 15.65 18.68
N GLU A 663 -5.07 15.62 18.45
CA GLU A 663 -6.03 16.50 19.15
C GLU A 663 -6.00 16.38 20.68
N ASN A 664 -5.50 15.26 21.22
CA ASN A 664 -5.32 15.02 22.65
C ASN A 664 -4.06 15.70 23.24
N GLY A 665 -3.24 16.37 22.42
CA GLY A 665 -2.02 17.05 22.82
C GLY A 665 -0.76 16.16 22.91
N TYR A 666 -0.83 14.90 22.49
CA TYR A 666 0.29 13.95 22.48
C TYR A 666 0.69 13.54 21.06
N ILE A 667 1.95 13.16 20.87
CA ILE A 667 2.44 12.57 19.63
C ILE A 667 1.89 11.15 19.50
N ALA A 668 1.48 10.75 18.29
CA ALA A 668 0.93 9.42 18.06
C ALA A 668 1.95 8.34 18.45
N PRO A 669 1.61 7.40 19.35
CA PRO A 669 2.55 6.36 19.76
C PRO A 669 2.83 5.40 18.60
N GLY A 670 4.05 4.91 18.51
CA GLY A 670 4.48 3.98 17.47
C GLY A 670 5.85 4.29 16.92
N ARG A 671 6.21 3.59 15.85
CA ARG A 671 7.53 3.69 15.24
C ARG A 671 7.57 4.75 14.16
N TYR A 672 8.48 5.70 14.31
CA TYR A 672 8.81 6.68 13.29
C TYR A 672 10.14 6.31 12.66
N TYR A 673 10.14 6.08 11.35
CA TYR A 673 11.32 5.81 10.57
C TYR A 673 11.85 7.11 9.98
N PHE A 674 13.16 7.20 9.90
CA PHE A 674 13.89 8.33 9.35
C PHE A 674 14.94 7.85 8.37
N SER A 675 15.12 8.64 7.32
CA SER A 675 16.23 8.53 6.39
C SER A 675 17.07 9.80 6.52
N LEU A 676 18.35 9.65 6.84
CA LEU A 676 19.36 10.69 6.67
C LEU A 676 20.09 10.41 5.37
N THR A 677 19.81 11.20 4.33
CA THR A 677 20.39 11.00 3.01
C THR A 677 21.38 12.11 2.70
N ALA A 678 22.60 11.78 2.33
CA ALA A 678 23.54 12.75 1.78
C ALA A 678 23.13 13.14 0.36
N ARG A 679 22.87 14.42 0.06
CA ARG A 679 22.89 14.93 -1.33
C ARG A 679 24.29 15.30 -1.78
N GLU A 680 25.07 15.86 -0.87
CA GLU A 680 26.52 15.99 -1.00
C GLU A 680 27.16 15.24 0.17
N SER A 681 28.36 14.70 -0.05
CA SER A 681 29.08 14.00 1.01
C SER A 681 29.26 14.88 2.25
N PHE A 682 29.12 14.29 3.42
CA PHE A 682 29.35 14.94 4.69
C PHE A 682 30.17 14.05 5.62
N GLU A 683 31.07 14.68 6.37
CA GLU A 683 31.97 13.97 7.29
C GLU A 683 31.44 14.03 8.72
N SER A 684 30.61 15.03 9.05
CA SER A 684 30.12 15.24 10.40
C SER A 684 28.76 15.93 10.43
N VAL A 685 27.69 15.15 10.24
CA VAL A 685 26.30 15.57 10.46
C VAL A 685 25.77 14.96 11.74
N ARG A 686 25.44 15.83 12.70
CA ARG A 686 24.86 15.44 13.97
C ARG A 686 23.36 15.30 13.86
N VAL A 687 22.86 14.07 13.88
CA VAL A 687 21.43 13.81 14.10
C VAL A 687 21.14 13.94 15.58
N THR A 688 20.13 14.73 15.93
CA THR A 688 19.63 14.91 17.29
C THR A 688 18.14 14.66 17.34
N SER A 689 17.71 13.66 18.09
CA SER A 689 16.30 13.48 18.45
C SER A 689 16.00 14.25 19.74
N LYS A 690 14.83 14.88 19.81
CA LYS A 690 14.31 15.53 21.01
C LYS A 690 12.87 15.10 21.21
N THR A 691 12.59 14.58 22.39
CA THR A 691 11.22 14.34 22.85
C THR A 691 11.01 15.10 24.15
N VAL A 692 9.93 15.88 24.20
CA VAL A 692 9.41 16.39 25.46
C VAL A 692 8.33 15.42 25.86
N THR A 693 8.63 14.62 26.88
CA THR A 693 7.59 13.90 27.60
C THR A 693 6.97 14.86 28.59
N ARG A 694 5.65 14.92 28.59
CA ARG A 694 4.94 15.41 29.76
C ARG A 694 4.59 14.18 30.58
N SER A 695 5.59 13.65 31.28
CA SER A 695 5.27 12.83 32.44
C SER A 695 4.49 13.73 33.41
N PRO A 696 3.32 13.32 33.92
CA PRO A 696 2.93 13.79 35.25
C PRO A 696 4.16 13.56 36.14
N ASN A 697 4.48 14.46 37.05
CA ASN A 697 5.64 14.27 37.91
C ASN A 697 5.31 13.11 38.88
N ILE A 698 5.48 11.86 38.43
CA ILE A 698 5.20 10.66 39.19
C ILE A 698 6.51 10.23 39.83
N GLU A 699 6.73 10.76 41.03
CA GLU A 699 7.64 10.22 42.03
C GLU A 699 7.60 8.67 41.97
N GLN A 700 8.67 7.91 41.72
CA GLN A 700 8.57 6.45 41.49
C GLN A 700 8.04 5.66 42.72
N ASP A 701 7.43 4.50 42.48
CA ASP A 701 7.08 3.53 43.53
C ASP A 701 8.32 2.75 44.00
N ASP A 702 8.39 2.46 45.30
CA ASP A 702 9.34 1.48 45.83
C ASP A 702 8.82 0.06 45.54
N LEU A 703 9.46 -0.64 44.61
CA LEU A 703 9.01 -1.97 44.15
C LEU A 703 9.37 -3.11 45.11
N THR A 704 9.90 -2.82 46.30
CA THR A 704 10.12 -3.84 47.33
C THR A 704 8.76 -4.43 47.75
N PRO A 705 8.53 -5.74 47.58
CA PRO A 705 7.24 -6.33 47.94
C PRO A 705 6.92 -6.16 49.41
N LYS A 706 5.70 -5.75 49.71
CA LYS A 706 5.19 -5.67 51.08
C LYS A 706 4.38 -6.91 51.42
N LEU A 707 4.50 -7.39 52.64
CA LEU A 707 3.69 -8.50 53.12
C LEU A 707 2.52 -7.98 53.93
N MET A 708 1.30 -8.35 53.54
CA MET A 708 0.09 -8.07 54.29
C MET A 708 -0.38 -9.27 55.09
N SER A 709 -1.03 -9.00 56.22
CA SER A 709 -1.71 -10.00 57.04
C SER A 709 -3.18 -10.07 56.67
N ALA A 710 -3.76 -11.28 56.74
CA ALA A 710 -5.19 -11.43 56.53
C ALA A 710 -5.98 -10.72 57.65
N ASN A 711 -7.13 -10.15 57.28
CA ASN A 711 -8.03 -9.38 58.16
C ASN A 711 -7.46 -8.08 58.73
N GLU A 712 -6.36 -7.56 58.17
CA GLU A 712 -5.81 -6.25 58.53
C GLU A 712 -5.71 -5.38 57.27
N PRO A 713 -6.27 -4.15 57.26
CA PRO A 713 -6.16 -3.27 56.11
C PRO A 713 -4.72 -2.75 55.98
N MET A 714 -4.23 -2.69 54.75
CA MET A 714 -2.93 -2.15 54.40
C MET A 714 -3.11 -0.93 53.50
N GLN A 715 -2.66 0.22 53.98
CA GLN A 715 -2.66 1.46 53.21
C GLN A 715 -1.37 1.59 52.40
N LEU A 716 -1.51 1.82 51.09
CA LEU A 716 -0.40 1.88 50.14
C LEU A 716 -0.61 3.03 49.18
N LYS A 717 0.45 3.82 48.97
CA LYS A 717 0.52 4.73 47.83
C LYS A 717 1.01 3.95 46.61
N VAL A 718 0.12 3.77 45.64
CA VAL A 718 0.40 3.16 44.34
C VAL A 718 0.46 4.28 43.33
N LYS A 719 1.59 4.45 42.67
CA LYS A 719 1.79 5.52 41.71
C LYS A 719 1.83 4.98 40.29
N GLN A 720 2.49 3.84 40.08
CA GLN A 720 2.46 3.07 38.86
C GLN A 720 2.34 1.58 39.15
N THR A 721 3.19 1.02 40.01
CA THR A 721 3.18 -0.41 40.32
C THR A 721 3.59 -0.68 41.76
N ARG A 722 2.83 -1.53 42.47
CA ARG A 722 3.20 -2.03 43.80
C ARG A 722 2.97 -3.53 43.91
N TYR A 723 3.88 -4.19 44.62
CA TYR A 723 3.81 -5.62 44.89
C TYR A 723 3.43 -5.87 46.34
N VAL A 724 2.40 -6.68 46.55
CA VAL A 724 1.94 -7.08 47.88
C VAL A 724 1.78 -8.59 47.92
N GLY A 725 2.44 -9.25 48.85
CA GLY A 725 2.26 -10.68 49.10
C GLY A 725 1.39 -10.91 50.33
N MET A 726 0.59 -11.98 50.32
CA MET A 726 -0.09 -12.47 51.50
C MET A 726 0.15 -13.98 51.63
N TYR A 727 0.46 -14.45 52.83
CA TYR A 727 0.56 -15.89 53.08
C TYR A 727 -0.81 -16.45 53.46
N VAL A 728 -1.21 -17.53 52.82
CA VAL A 728 -2.47 -18.24 53.06
C VAL A 728 -2.15 -19.56 53.76
N GLU A 729 -2.57 -19.71 55.01
CA GLU A 729 -2.11 -20.82 55.88
C GLU A 729 -2.70 -22.20 55.56
N ARG A 730 -3.81 -22.25 54.82
CA ARG A 730 -4.55 -23.47 54.50
C ARG A 730 -5.42 -23.25 53.26
N PRO A 731 -5.91 -24.31 52.61
CA PRO A 731 -6.79 -24.16 51.45
C PRO A 731 -8.02 -23.34 51.83
N ALA A 732 -8.24 -22.23 51.12
CA ALA A 732 -9.28 -21.25 51.44
C ALA A 732 -9.59 -20.35 50.25
N THR A 733 -10.80 -19.79 50.24
CA THR A 733 -11.22 -18.76 49.30
C THR A 733 -10.69 -17.39 49.76
N VAL A 734 -9.71 -16.86 49.06
CA VAL A 734 -9.22 -15.49 49.31
C VAL A 734 -10.16 -14.49 48.68
N ARG A 735 -10.52 -13.46 49.44
CA ARG A 735 -11.28 -12.29 49.02
C ARG A 735 -10.46 -11.04 49.29
N LEU A 736 -10.20 -10.27 48.24
CA LEU A 736 -9.45 -9.03 48.27
C LEU A 736 -10.36 -7.87 47.85
N TRP A 737 -10.33 -6.81 48.65
CA TRP A 737 -10.92 -5.52 48.33
C TRP A 737 -9.81 -4.48 48.20
N ILE A 738 -9.99 -3.61 47.22
CA ILE A 738 -9.19 -2.41 47.03
C ILE A 738 -10.15 -1.25 47.09
N THR A 739 -9.78 -0.21 47.82
CA THR A 739 -10.59 0.98 47.94
C THR A 739 -9.71 2.21 47.84
N ALA A 740 -10.05 3.13 46.96
CA ALA A 740 -9.32 4.39 46.80
C ALA A 740 -9.50 5.28 48.05
N ALA A 741 -8.43 5.89 48.53
CA ALA A 741 -8.44 6.69 49.76
C ALA A 741 -8.93 8.15 49.60
N ASP A 742 -9.19 8.62 48.37
CA ASP A 742 -9.82 9.91 47.99
C ASP A 742 -9.98 9.92 46.44
N GLU A 743 -10.25 11.06 45.78
CA GLU A 743 -10.14 11.19 44.32
C GLU A 743 -8.69 10.92 43.88
N ILE A 744 -8.46 9.75 43.28
CA ILE A 744 -7.15 9.35 42.75
C ILE A 744 -7.04 9.66 41.25
N PRO A 745 -5.84 9.98 40.74
CA PRO A 745 -5.69 10.55 39.40
C PRO A 745 -5.94 9.56 38.25
N SER A 746 -5.70 8.26 38.48
CA SER A 746 -6.01 7.21 37.52
C SER A 746 -6.36 5.90 38.22
N ASN A 747 -7.03 5.00 37.49
CA ASN A 747 -7.39 3.69 38.03
C ASN A 747 -6.16 2.91 38.51
N VAL A 748 -6.26 2.24 39.66
CA VAL A 748 -5.29 1.27 40.16
C VAL A 748 -5.93 -0.11 40.06
N ASP A 749 -5.53 -0.86 39.05
CA ASP A 749 -6.00 -2.23 38.81
C ASP A 749 -5.22 -3.24 39.66
N VAL A 750 -5.85 -4.36 40.05
CA VAL A 750 -5.13 -5.49 40.68
C VAL A 750 -5.09 -6.74 39.83
N PHE A 751 -3.89 -7.33 39.80
CA PHE A 751 -3.59 -8.60 39.19
C PHE A 751 -3.05 -9.56 40.25
N VAL A 752 -3.60 -10.76 40.29
CA VAL A 752 -3.27 -11.80 41.26
C VAL A 752 -2.53 -12.92 40.54
N GLY A 753 -1.39 -13.30 41.09
CA GLY A 753 -0.69 -14.54 40.75
C GLY A 753 -0.59 -15.45 41.96
N GLN A 754 -1.10 -16.68 41.84
CA GLN A 754 -1.11 -17.68 42.90
C GLN A 754 0.27 -18.29 43.12
N HIS A 755 1.12 -18.31 42.08
CA HIS A 755 2.43 -18.97 42.12
C HIS A 755 3.63 -18.05 41.82
N SER A 756 3.38 -16.88 41.25
CA SER A 756 4.39 -15.86 40.92
C SER A 756 3.78 -14.47 40.90
N TRP A 757 4.62 -13.41 40.84
CA TRP A 757 4.13 -12.06 40.59
C TRP A 757 3.43 -11.96 39.24
N ALA A 758 2.26 -11.34 39.23
CA ALA A 758 1.48 -11.11 38.02
C ALA A 758 1.90 -9.81 37.31
N THR A 759 1.66 -9.73 36.01
CA THR A 759 1.72 -8.49 35.20
C THR A 759 0.36 -8.23 34.56
N ARG A 760 0.22 -7.10 33.86
CA ARG A 760 -1.01 -6.76 33.12
C ARG A 760 -1.31 -7.76 32.00
N GLU A 761 -0.27 -8.38 31.45
CA GLU A 761 -0.33 -9.31 30.32
C GLU A 761 -0.33 -10.78 30.78
N SER A 762 -0.04 -11.05 32.06
CA SER A 762 0.11 -12.41 32.60
C SER A 762 -0.28 -12.46 34.08
N PHE A 763 -1.48 -12.97 34.36
CA PHE A 763 -2.06 -13.07 35.70
C PHE A 763 -3.00 -14.27 35.79
N ASP A 764 -3.25 -14.76 37.01
CA ASP A 764 -4.21 -15.84 37.23
C ASP A 764 -5.64 -15.28 37.40
N VAL A 765 -5.78 -14.17 38.13
CA VAL A 765 -7.07 -13.48 38.38
C VAL A 765 -6.85 -11.97 38.44
N SER A 766 -7.80 -11.14 37.97
CA SER A 766 -7.73 -9.68 38.08
C SER A 766 -9.03 -9.07 38.63
N GLY A 767 -8.97 -7.81 39.03
CA GLY A 767 -10.15 -6.96 39.22
C GLY A 767 -10.99 -6.86 37.94
N GLN A 768 -12.30 -6.65 38.09
CA GLN A 768 -13.26 -6.53 36.98
C GLN A 768 -13.97 -5.18 36.91
N GLN A 769 -13.62 -4.24 37.79
CA GLN A 769 -14.23 -2.91 37.80
C GLN A 769 -13.37 -1.92 37.01
N SER A 770 -13.99 -0.82 36.57
CA SER A 770 -13.33 0.21 35.75
C SER A 770 -12.84 1.40 36.59
N ASP A 771 -13.03 1.34 37.91
CA ASP A 771 -12.55 2.27 38.93
C ASP A 771 -11.81 1.50 40.02
N SER A 772 -11.09 2.21 40.92
CA SER A 772 -10.12 1.54 41.81
C SER A 772 -10.73 0.93 43.06
N ASN A 773 -12.06 0.82 43.06
CA ASN A 773 -12.81 0.12 44.09
C ASN A 773 -13.01 -1.33 43.66
N GLU A 774 -11.91 -2.07 43.61
CA GLU A 774 -11.91 -3.40 43.03
C GLU A 774 -12.20 -4.50 44.05
N PHE A 775 -12.81 -5.57 43.58
CA PHE A 775 -13.03 -6.78 44.36
C PHE A 775 -12.59 -8.00 43.55
N VAL A 776 -11.80 -8.86 44.18
CA VAL A 776 -11.32 -10.11 43.59
C VAL A 776 -11.53 -11.27 44.55
N GLN A 777 -12.01 -12.40 44.04
CA GLN A 777 -12.17 -13.64 44.80
C GLN A 777 -11.57 -14.81 44.03
N PHE A 778 -10.76 -15.63 44.70
CA PHE A 778 -10.14 -16.80 44.11
C PHE A 778 -9.85 -17.89 45.15
N GLU A 779 -9.76 -19.15 44.70
CA GLU A 779 -9.45 -20.29 45.56
C GLU A 779 -7.94 -20.51 45.63
N VAL A 780 -7.43 -20.77 46.83
CA VAL A 780 -6.05 -21.20 47.05
C VAL A 780 -6.10 -22.64 47.53
N GLU A 781 -5.50 -23.56 46.77
CA GLU A 781 -5.64 -25.01 47.00
C GLU A 781 -4.63 -25.57 48.01
N GLU A 782 -3.52 -24.89 48.26
CA GLU A 782 -2.47 -25.30 49.20
C GLU A 782 -1.91 -24.10 49.96
N ALA A 783 -1.32 -24.33 51.14
CA ALA A 783 -0.75 -23.24 51.93
C ALA A 783 0.45 -22.61 51.22
N GLY A 784 0.41 -21.29 51.00
CA GLY A 784 1.39 -20.62 50.14
C GLY A 784 1.24 -19.10 50.09
N TYR A 785 2.19 -18.44 49.44
CA TYR A 785 2.09 -17.00 49.17
C TYR A 785 1.25 -16.77 47.92
N VAL A 786 0.30 -15.85 48.03
CA VAL A 786 -0.38 -15.25 46.89
C VAL A 786 0.18 -13.86 46.66
N HIS A 787 0.28 -13.48 45.39
CA HIS A 787 1.02 -12.31 44.94
C HIS A 787 0.05 -11.34 44.26
N PHE A 788 -0.05 -10.13 44.79
CA PHE A 788 -0.86 -9.04 44.26
C PHE A 788 0.03 -8.00 43.62
N THR A 789 -0.23 -7.72 42.34
CA THR A 789 0.37 -6.61 41.60
C THR A 789 -0.69 -5.55 41.41
N LEU A 790 -0.52 -4.41 42.08
CA LEU A 790 -1.33 -3.21 41.89
C LEU A 790 -0.69 -2.40 40.77
N SER A 791 -1.46 -1.99 39.77
CA SER A 791 -0.91 -1.29 38.61
C SER A 791 -1.84 -0.20 38.08
N ALA A 792 -1.31 1.01 37.91
CA ALA A 792 -2.01 2.15 37.32
C ALA A 792 -1.43 2.50 35.94
N GLU A 793 -2.27 2.79 34.94
CA GLU A 793 -1.81 3.13 33.58
C GLU A 793 -1.08 4.47 33.51
N GLN A 794 -1.39 5.38 34.45
CA GLN A 794 -0.82 6.72 34.52
C GLN A 794 -0.24 6.98 35.92
N GLN A 795 -0.97 7.72 36.78
CA GLN A 795 -0.61 8.03 38.16
C GLN A 795 -1.71 7.57 39.12
N GLY A 796 -1.46 6.46 39.80
CA GLY A 796 -2.35 6.00 40.88
C GLY A 796 -2.35 6.95 42.08
N GLY A 797 -3.05 6.55 43.14
CA GLY A 797 -3.10 7.28 44.41
C GLY A 797 -2.93 6.38 45.63
N GLU A 798 -3.37 6.87 46.78
CA GLU A 798 -3.44 6.03 47.98
C GLU A 798 -4.65 5.10 47.88
N VAL A 799 -4.41 3.81 48.12
CA VAL A 799 -5.42 2.76 48.15
C VAL A 799 -5.28 1.94 49.43
N GLU A 800 -6.41 1.50 49.95
CA GLU A 800 -6.51 0.52 51.02
C GLU A 800 -6.69 -0.87 50.43
N LEU A 801 -5.82 -1.80 50.78
CA LEU A 801 -5.99 -3.22 50.49
C LEU A 801 -6.50 -3.92 51.74
N TYR A 802 -7.60 -4.66 51.61
CA TYR A 802 -8.10 -5.53 52.66
C TYR A 802 -8.33 -6.94 52.09
N ALA A 803 -7.69 -7.95 52.69
CA ALA A 803 -7.85 -9.33 52.26
C ALA A 803 -8.25 -10.24 53.43
N THR A 804 -9.15 -11.18 53.18
CA THR A 804 -9.50 -12.26 54.12
C THR A 804 -9.63 -13.59 53.39
N TYR A 805 -9.39 -14.70 54.10
CA TYR A 805 -9.61 -16.06 53.62
C TYR A 805 -10.09 -16.99 54.74
#